data_AF-A0A815BQL0-F1
#
_entry.id   AF-A0A815BQL0-F1
#
_cell.length_a   1.000
_cell.length_b   1.000
_cell.length_c   1.000
_cell.angle_alpha   90.00
_cell.angle_beta   90.00
_cell.angle_gamma   90.00
#
_symmetry.space_group_name_H-M   'P 1'
#
loop_
_entity.id
_entity.type
_entity.pdbx_description
1 polymer ?
#
loop_
_entity_poly.entity_id
_entity_poly.type
_entity_poly.pdbx_seq_one_letter_code
_entity_poly.pdbx_strand_id
1 'polypeptide(L)'
;MHHSLNGEFILYQLIVKRLLTEEHAKLSSESGLADHFKPEDKADQQVMIEFNTKYEPSKAVHWYTRDTCIYRLLNKALRTQNIDDILVFGPFIRDLFSQLSHEHMIFSKKRGLSILQVYRGQLISKEEVNRMKHGQLISMHSFLSTSTNRQKAIEFATSKPPPSDKLTAILLEINVVIEPSNQRYADIKHLSAFSKEEEILFMLGCVFRIDNIWDDIELKLWRASLTLCSDYDEDLEEFSSTLEKEIDGKDESISLGTYLFQMQKFDEAEAYYHKLLNNKSITSELDLAFCYHGLAQVNNAKGDYDLAIENLNIALDYLLKHPATKDHPLVSQSYNDCASIHSNQGDHSLAFIHYEKALKTKNNNDSLTYSGLAEIQFQMGNHRLALEYQYKCLEKQPKAAHSMIANTYIDIGKIYAAANEQEKASNMFDQAIKLQLNVLPPDHPDLGYTYSALGVAYFDLGQEEKAFKYVQKAIQLQTESLPENHPDFGQSYKTFGNLYLKIRDFDQALTYFHKLLNHQLRTLSWKHPSVADTYTTIGNICLEKPDLDQALIYFHKLLDSQIKRKRLGDPSLTNTYKILENIYLEKRDLDQALIHCQKLLDNELQRKLLEDPSLADTYKTIGNIYFEKGNFDQALSYYNRLLDCQLQKKPLEESSVADTYKRIGHIYLQKRRYDQTLLHFHKLLDSEPQRKSLTIAPLADTQIIIGNVHFENRHLDQAIIYYCKVLDNQLKTLSSNHPSVADTYTIIGNVCLEKPDFDQALIYFHKLLDSQIKRKRLGDPSLTNTYKILGNIYLEKRDLDQALIYFHKLLDNKLQKNLLEEPSLANAYKIIGNIYFEKGNFEQALIYFNRSLDCQLQKKPLEESSVVDMYKRIGNIYLQKRRYDQTLLHFHKLLDSEPQRKSLTDASLVDTQTIIGNVHFENRHLDQAISYYRKFLDNQLKTLSWKHPSVRDTYKIIGNVCLEKRDLDQALIYFHKLLRSELERIPLKDPSLADTYKIIGNIYFEKRNLDKALIYFSRLLDCQLQRQPLEESSVGDAYKMIGNIYLKKRHSDVTLHYLNKMFDSQSQRKSLTNKSLIDARKIVRNVHFVQRHLDQAIRYYRKLLDNQRETLSWNHPLLADTYTIIGNMCLGKRDFSHALIYFYELLKKQLRSSPSGNASSANTYTIIGDIYSEMGHFDDALRNYQESLHIYERTYPSTHATIRNIRQKIRNTFIPEEVV
;
A
#
# COMPACT_ATOMS: atom_id res chain seq x y z
N MET A 1 19.99 38.63 -47.12
CA MET A 1 20.62 39.92 -46.74
C MET A 1 20.34 40.32 -45.29
N HIS A 2 20.31 39.39 -44.31
CA HIS A 2 20.46 39.77 -42.88
C HIS A 2 20.92 38.55 -42.06
N HIS A 3 22.06 38.67 -41.35
CA HIS A 3 22.12 38.72 -39.88
C HIS A 3 23.50 38.40 -39.26
N SER A 4 24.48 37.85 -39.99
CA SER A 4 25.69 37.33 -39.29
C SER A 4 27.01 38.02 -39.55
N LEU A 5 27.14 38.85 -40.59
CA LEU A 5 28.43 39.50 -40.91
C LEU A 5 28.37 41.03 -40.97
N ASN A 6 27.19 41.62 -41.23
CA ASN A 6 27.06 43.07 -41.49
C ASN A 6 26.12 43.82 -40.50
N GLY A 7 25.49 43.13 -39.54
CA GLY A 7 24.56 43.76 -38.57
C GLY A 7 25.27 44.59 -37.50
N GLU A 8 26.35 44.04 -36.94
CA GLU A 8 27.21 44.74 -35.97
C GLU A 8 27.86 46.00 -36.59
N PHE A 9 28.13 45.95 -37.89
CA PHE A 9 28.65 47.06 -38.67
C PHE A 9 27.72 48.28 -38.66
N ILE A 10 26.43 48.03 -38.89
CA ILE A 10 25.36 49.02 -38.95
C ILE A 10 25.14 49.66 -37.59
N LEU A 11 25.18 48.87 -36.50
CA LEU A 11 25.08 49.36 -35.13
C LEU A 11 26.11 50.42 -34.83
N TYR A 12 27.37 50.14 -35.13
CA TYR A 12 28.46 51.02 -34.79
C TYR A 12 28.43 52.29 -35.62
N GLN A 13 28.11 52.21 -36.91
CA GLN A 13 27.96 53.42 -37.71
C GLN A 13 26.79 54.29 -37.25
N LEU A 14 25.66 53.68 -36.85
CA LEU A 14 24.53 54.38 -36.26
C LEU A 14 24.84 54.98 -34.88
N ILE A 15 25.51 54.22 -34.00
CA ILE A 15 25.98 54.70 -32.69
C ILE A 15 26.96 55.85 -32.88
N VAL A 16 27.93 55.72 -33.79
CA VAL A 16 28.92 56.77 -34.10
C VAL A 16 28.23 58.01 -34.64
N LYS A 17 27.35 57.87 -35.64
CA LYS A 17 26.57 58.98 -36.19
C LYS A 17 25.79 59.70 -35.10
N ARG A 18 25.15 58.95 -34.19
CA ARG A 18 24.40 59.47 -33.04
C ARG A 18 25.26 60.09 -31.94
N LEU A 19 26.44 59.55 -31.66
CA LEU A 19 27.38 60.11 -30.67
C LEU A 19 28.02 61.42 -31.15
N LEU A 20 28.11 61.60 -32.47
CA LEU A 20 28.74 62.75 -33.11
C LEU A 20 27.76 63.90 -33.44
N THR A 21 26.44 63.69 -33.38
CA THR A 21 25.41 64.75 -33.56
C THR A 21 25.16 65.55 -32.28
N GLU A 22 24.94 66.87 -32.40
CA GLU A 22 24.95 67.83 -31.27
C GLU A 22 23.74 67.73 -30.30
N GLU A 23 22.66 67.03 -30.65
CA GLU A 23 21.38 67.15 -29.92
C GLU A 23 21.34 66.46 -28.55
N HIS A 24 22.32 65.63 -28.19
CA HIS A 24 22.32 64.85 -26.94
C HIS A 24 23.27 65.32 -25.84
N ALA A 25 23.65 66.60 -25.82
CA ALA A 25 24.28 67.22 -24.65
C ALA A 25 23.41 67.18 -23.36
N LYS A 26 22.19 66.61 -23.40
CA LYS A 26 21.26 66.52 -22.26
C LYS A 26 21.10 65.13 -21.63
N LEU A 27 21.50 64.03 -22.29
CA LEU A 27 21.43 62.67 -21.71
C LEU A 27 22.58 62.35 -20.74
N SER A 28 23.66 63.13 -20.74
CA SER A 28 24.88 62.91 -19.95
C SER A 28 24.99 63.80 -18.71
N SER A 29 23.88 64.08 -18.02
CA SER A 29 23.86 65.10 -16.96
C SER A 29 23.99 64.63 -15.51
N GLU A 30 24.25 63.34 -15.18
CA GLU A 30 24.31 62.95 -13.76
C GLU A 30 25.49 62.08 -13.27
N SER A 31 26.41 61.60 -14.12
CA SER A 31 27.58 60.86 -13.61
C SER A 31 28.79 60.99 -14.54
N GLY A 32 29.90 61.53 -14.04
CA GLY A 32 31.16 61.56 -14.80
C GLY A 32 31.70 60.14 -15.03
N LEU A 33 32.65 59.97 -15.96
CA LEU A 33 33.27 58.68 -16.28
C LEU A 33 33.75 57.90 -15.03
N ALA A 34 34.24 58.61 -14.00
CA ALA A 34 34.68 58.00 -12.74
C ALA A 34 33.55 57.43 -11.87
N ASP A 35 32.34 57.98 -11.95
CA ASP A 35 31.20 57.55 -11.14
C ASP A 35 30.57 56.25 -11.68
N HIS A 36 30.64 56.04 -12.99
CA HIS A 36 30.10 54.86 -13.69
C HIS A 36 31.01 53.63 -13.58
N PHE A 37 32.33 53.78 -13.81
CA PHE A 37 33.24 52.62 -13.94
C PHE A 37 33.95 52.18 -12.66
N LYS A 38 33.81 52.90 -11.53
CA LYS A 38 34.39 52.63 -10.19
C LYS A 38 35.46 51.53 -10.18
N PRO A 39 36.70 51.82 -10.66
CA PRO A 39 37.71 50.79 -10.82
C PRO A 39 38.15 50.17 -9.48
N GLU A 40 38.43 48.86 -9.47
CA GLU A 40 38.82 48.13 -8.27
C GLU A 40 40.31 48.34 -7.90
N ASP A 41 41.16 48.63 -8.89
CA ASP A 41 42.58 48.92 -8.69
C ASP A 41 42.79 50.38 -8.26
N LYS A 42 43.62 50.58 -7.22
CA LYS A 42 44.02 51.91 -6.73
C LYS A 42 44.72 52.75 -7.80
N ALA A 43 45.48 52.11 -8.71
CA ALA A 43 46.13 52.81 -9.81
C ALA A 43 45.09 53.37 -10.81
N ASP A 44 44.11 52.56 -11.18
CA ASP A 44 43.04 52.95 -12.09
C ASP A 44 42.09 53.99 -11.45
N GLN A 45 41.82 53.89 -10.14
CA GLN A 45 41.06 54.92 -9.39
C GLN A 45 41.74 56.29 -9.47
N GLN A 46 43.06 56.33 -9.26
CA GLN A 46 43.82 57.57 -9.33
C GLN A 46 43.79 58.18 -10.75
N VAL A 47 43.86 57.34 -11.79
CA VAL A 47 43.77 57.75 -13.19
C VAL A 47 42.40 58.33 -13.53
N MET A 48 41.30 57.73 -13.03
CA MET A 48 39.95 58.25 -13.27
C MET A 48 39.72 59.61 -12.58
N ILE A 49 40.26 59.80 -11.37
CA ILE A 49 40.25 61.10 -10.67
C ILE A 49 41.07 62.14 -11.45
N GLU A 50 42.26 61.73 -11.94
CA GLU A 50 43.12 62.60 -12.75
C GLU A 50 42.42 63.03 -14.04
N PHE A 51 41.73 62.11 -14.72
CA PHE A 51 40.98 62.40 -15.93
C PHE A 51 39.86 63.40 -15.68
N ASN A 52 39.02 63.18 -14.66
CA ASN A 52 37.92 64.09 -14.34
C ASN A 52 38.39 65.52 -13.97
N THR A 53 39.62 65.67 -13.48
CA THR A 53 40.15 66.97 -13.02
C THR A 53 41.04 67.69 -14.06
N LYS A 54 41.71 66.94 -14.95
CA LYS A 54 42.71 67.48 -15.88
C LYS A 54 42.41 67.25 -17.36
N TYR A 55 41.31 66.59 -17.71
CA TYR A 55 40.95 66.35 -19.10
C TYR A 55 40.58 67.66 -19.83
N GLU A 56 41.09 67.81 -21.04
CA GLU A 56 40.78 68.91 -21.97
C GLU A 56 40.43 68.29 -23.34
N PRO A 57 39.40 68.79 -24.06
CA PRO A 57 39.01 68.26 -25.38
C PRO A 57 40.16 68.21 -26.39
N SER A 58 41.06 69.19 -26.35
CA SER A 58 42.24 69.27 -27.23
C SER A 58 43.34 68.23 -26.94
N LYS A 59 43.20 67.43 -25.88
CA LYS A 59 44.15 66.35 -25.50
C LYS A 59 43.50 64.96 -25.55
N ALA A 60 42.38 64.80 -26.26
CA ALA A 60 41.67 63.53 -26.35
C ALA A 60 42.56 62.39 -26.88
N VAL A 61 43.32 62.62 -27.95
CA VAL A 61 44.26 61.62 -28.52
C VAL A 61 45.37 61.24 -27.52
N HIS A 62 45.89 62.20 -26.77
CA HIS A 62 46.90 61.95 -25.73
C HIS A 62 46.37 61.05 -24.62
N TRP A 63 45.15 61.31 -24.14
CA TRP A 63 44.50 60.49 -23.13
C TRP A 63 44.12 59.10 -23.63
N TYR A 64 43.72 58.97 -24.90
CA TYR A 64 43.43 57.68 -25.51
C TYR A 64 44.68 56.81 -25.67
N THR A 65 45.82 57.40 -26.05
CA THR A 65 47.08 56.66 -26.28
C THR A 65 47.91 56.43 -25.02
N ARG A 66 47.62 57.13 -23.92
CA ARG A 66 48.30 56.93 -22.62
C ARG A 66 47.96 55.54 -22.06
N ASP A 67 48.97 54.83 -21.56
CA ASP A 67 48.78 53.52 -20.90
C ASP A 67 48.00 53.68 -19.59
N THR A 68 46.68 53.69 -19.70
CA THR A 68 45.70 54.00 -18.65
C THR A 68 44.47 53.11 -18.77
N CYS A 69 43.64 53.07 -17.73
CA CYS A 69 42.36 52.36 -17.77
C CYS A 69 41.40 52.88 -18.85
N ILE A 70 41.52 54.14 -19.27
CA ILE A 70 40.59 54.78 -20.21
C ILE A 70 40.60 54.09 -21.57
N TYR A 71 41.79 53.86 -22.14
CA TYR A 71 41.96 53.08 -23.36
C TYR A 71 41.35 51.68 -23.21
N ARG A 72 41.62 51.00 -22.09
CA ARG A 72 41.13 49.63 -21.86
C ARG A 72 39.61 49.60 -21.73
N LEU A 73 39.01 50.53 -20.98
CA LEU A 73 37.58 50.61 -20.73
C LEU A 73 36.81 50.98 -22.00
N LEU A 74 37.27 51.98 -22.74
CA LEU A 74 36.65 52.39 -23.99
C LEU A 74 36.72 51.26 -25.04
N ASN A 75 37.89 50.68 -25.26
CA ASN A 75 38.01 49.57 -26.22
C ASN A 75 37.30 48.31 -25.73
N LYS A 76 37.16 48.08 -24.42
CA LYS A 76 36.34 46.98 -23.89
C LYS A 76 34.88 47.25 -24.22
N ALA A 77 34.35 48.43 -23.90
CA ALA A 77 32.96 48.80 -24.19
C ALA A 77 32.63 48.68 -25.69
N LEU A 78 33.53 49.16 -26.55
CA LEU A 78 33.46 49.05 -28.00
C LEU A 78 33.63 47.60 -28.53
N ARG A 79 34.32 46.70 -27.82
CA ARG A 79 34.40 45.28 -28.23
C ARG A 79 33.22 44.48 -27.74
N THR A 80 32.73 44.77 -26.53
CA THR A 80 31.59 44.06 -25.91
C THR A 80 30.24 44.62 -26.36
N GLN A 81 30.23 45.69 -27.16
CA GLN A 81 29.02 46.37 -27.63
C GLN A 81 28.09 46.77 -26.48
N ASN A 82 28.69 47.19 -25.35
CA ASN A 82 27.91 47.65 -24.20
C ASN A 82 27.50 49.10 -24.44
N ILE A 83 26.26 49.29 -24.87
CA ILE A 83 25.72 50.61 -25.24
C ILE A 83 25.74 51.57 -24.06
N ASP A 84 25.40 51.13 -22.84
CA ASP A 84 25.40 52.00 -21.67
C ASP A 84 26.81 52.53 -21.37
N ASP A 85 27.82 51.66 -21.48
CA ASP A 85 29.22 52.05 -21.30
C ASP A 85 29.70 52.99 -22.42
N ILE A 86 29.32 52.71 -23.68
CA ILE A 86 29.70 53.53 -24.85
C ILE A 86 29.09 54.93 -24.76
N LEU A 87 27.81 55.04 -24.35
CA LEU A 87 27.11 56.33 -24.22
C LEU A 87 27.77 57.23 -23.15
N VAL A 88 28.27 56.65 -22.04
CA VAL A 88 29.02 57.39 -21.02
C VAL A 88 30.32 57.96 -21.58
N PHE A 89 30.98 57.26 -22.50
CA PHE A 89 32.15 57.76 -23.22
C PHE A 89 31.83 58.79 -24.32
N GLY A 90 30.56 59.07 -24.61
CA GLY A 90 30.12 59.86 -25.76
C GLY A 90 30.85 61.20 -25.95
N PRO A 91 30.93 62.09 -24.93
CA PRO A 91 31.66 63.35 -25.04
C PRO A 91 33.15 63.15 -25.38
N PHE A 92 33.80 62.16 -24.76
CA PHE A 92 35.21 61.84 -25.01
C PHE A 92 35.43 61.30 -26.43
N ILE A 93 34.53 60.45 -26.94
CA ILE A 93 34.57 59.92 -28.31
C ILE A 93 34.42 61.04 -29.33
N ARG A 94 33.53 62.00 -29.09
CA ARG A 94 33.31 63.15 -29.97
C ARG A 94 34.54 64.06 -30.05
N ASP A 95 35.13 64.38 -28.89
CA ASP A 95 36.34 65.20 -28.83
C ASP A 95 37.53 64.49 -29.52
N LEU A 96 37.64 63.17 -29.33
CA LEU A 96 38.63 62.33 -30.02
C LEU A 96 38.42 62.35 -31.54
N PHE A 97 37.18 62.20 -32.01
CA PHE A 97 36.86 62.23 -33.44
C PHE A 97 37.16 63.61 -34.06
N SER A 98 36.75 64.69 -33.41
CA SER A 98 37.02 66.06 -33.86
C SER A 98 38.53 66.33 -33.99
N GLN A 99 39.32 65.90 -33.01
CA GLN A 99 40.77 66.04 -33.04
C GLN A 99 41.41 65.21 -34.18
N LEU A 100 40.95 63.97 -34.39
CA LEU A 100 41.45 63.11 -35.46
C LEU A 100 41.07 63.64 -36.85
N SER A 101 39.85 64.15 -37.06
CA SER A 101 39.44 64.77 -38.33
C SER A 101 40.30 65.99 -38.68
N HIS A 102 40.63 66.81 -37.68
CA HIS A 102 41.53 67.97 -37.87
C HIS A 102 42.92 67.53 -38.34
N GLU A 103 43.51 66.53 -37.67
CA GLU A 103 44.84 66.01 -38.02
C GLU A 103 44.86 65.27 -39.35
N HIS A 104 43.79 64.53 -39.67
CA HIS A 104 43.62 63.92 -40.98
C HIS A 104 43.76 64.95 -42.10
N MET A 105 43.04 66.08 -42.00
CA MET A 105 43.10 67.15 -43.01
C MET A 105 44.51 67.74 -43.16
N ILE A 106 45.27 67.86 -42.07
CA ILE A 106 46.65 68.36 -42.12
C ILE A 106 47.56 67.33 -42.80
N PHE A 107 47.40 66.06 -42.45
CA PHE A 107 48.21 64.95 -42.97
C PHE A 107 47.95 64.70 -44.47
N SER A 108 46.69 64.64 -44.90
CA SER A 108 46.30 64.39 -46.29
C SER A 108 46.75 65.53 -47.22
N LYS A 109 46.64 66.80 -46.77
CA LYS A 109 47.17 67.97 -47.50
C LYS A 109 48.68 67.94 -47.68
N LYS A 110 49.43 67.43 -46.70
CA LYS A 110 50.91 67.37 -46.77
C LYS A 110 51.42 66.28 -47.73
N ARG A 111 50.73 65.13 -47.84
CA ARG A 111 51.19 63.99 -48.64
C ARG A 111 50.57 63.89 -50.04
N GLY A 112 49.37 64.43 -50.27
CA GLY A 112 48.64 64.25 -51.53
C GLY A 112 48.23 62.79 -51.78
N LEU A 113 47.75 62.51 -53.01
CA LEU A 113 47.35 61.16 -53.45
C LEU A 113 48.53 60.21 -53.46
N SER A 114 48.62 59.33 -52.45
CA SER A 114 49.68 58.32 -52.29
C SER A 114 49.15 57.13 -51.49
N ILE A 115 49.80 55.96 -51.62
CA ILE A 115 49.44 54.76 -50.84
C ILE A 115 50.35 54.69 -49.61
N LEU A 116 49.75 54.56 -48.44
CA LEU A 116 50.42 54.35 -47.16
C LEU A 116 50.17 52.93 -46.68
N GLN A 117 51.24 52.17 -46.45
CA GLN A 117 51.16 50.83 -45.88
C GLN A 117 51.39 50.90 -44.37
N VAL A 118 50.47 50.32 -43.60
CA VAL A 118 50.53 50.25 -42.14
C VAL A 118 50.28 48.82 -41.65
N TYR A 119 50.78 48.53 -40.45
CA TYR A 119 50.81 47.18 -39.90
C TYR A 119 50.21 47.15 -38.49
N ARG A 120 49.44 46.11 -38.19
CA ARG A 120 48.95 45.80 -36.84
C ARG A 120 49.18 44.34 -36.51
N GLY A 121 49.92 44.07 -35.45
CA GLY A 121 49.93 42.75 -34.82
C GLY A 121 48.90 42.67 -33.72
N GLN A 122 48.17 41.57 -33.60
CA GLN A 122 47.29 41.30 -32.45
C GLN A 122 46.97 39.81 -32.30
N LEU A 123 46.39 39.45 -31.16
CA LEU A 123 45.73 38.16 -30.98
C LEU A 123 44.28 38.25 -31.45
N ILE A 124 43.81 37.22 -32.15
CA ILE A 124 42.47 37.12 -32.72
C ILE A 124 41.94 35.70 -32.52
N SER A 125 40.62 35.49 -32.49
CA SER A 125 40.08 34.13 -32.36
C SER A 125 40.25 33.32 -33.65
N LYS A 126 40.43 32.00 -33.51
CA LYS A 126 40.48 31.08 -34.67
C LYS A 126 39.18 31.15 -35.49
N GLU A 127 38.05 31.36 -34.81
CA GLU A 127 36.75 31.60 -35.44
C GLU A 127 36.76 32.87 -36.29
N GLU A 128 37.26 33.99 -35.80
CA GLU A 128 37.42 35.23 -36.58
C GLU A 128 38.33 35.07 -37.80
N VAL A 129 39.45 34.36 -37.66
CA VAL A 129 40.32 34.07 -38.81
C VAL A 129 39.58 33.28 -39.88
N ASN A 130 38.77 32.29 -39.47
CA ASN A 130 37.95 31.53 -40.42
C ASN A 130 36.83 32.39 -41.02
N ARG A 131 36.18 33.27 -40.23
CA ARG A 131 35.19 34.24 -40.75
C ARG A 131 35.80 35.14 -41.82
N MET A 132 37.00 35.66 -41.58
CA MET A 132 37.67 36.56 -42.53
C MET A 132 38.10 35.86 -43.83
N LYS A 133 38.21 34.52 -43.89
CA LYS A 133 38.49 33.79 -45.14
C LYS A 133 37.32 33.81 -46.13
N HIS A 134 36.11 34.10 -45.66
CA HIS A 134 34.88 34.04 -46.47
C HIS A 134 34.21 35.42 -46.61
N GLY A 135 34.65 36.42 -45.86
CA GLY A 135 34.15 37.81 -45.95
C GLY A 135 34.88 38.61 -47.04
N GLN A 136 34.15 39.50 -47.72
CA GLN A 136 34.72 40.45 -48.70
C GLN A 136 35.10 41.80 -48.07
N LEU A 137 34.28 42.27 -47.13
CA LEU A 137 34.50 43.50 -46.36
C LEU A 137 34.56 43.16 -44.87
N ILE A 138 35.42 43.86 -44.13
CA ILE A 138 35.53 43.78 -42.67
C ILE A 138 35.54 45.18 -42.09
N SER A 139 34.84 45.38 -40.98
CA SER A 139 34.91 46.62 -40.24
C SER A 139 35.56 46.43 -38.88
N MET A 140 36.24 47.49 -38.44
CA MET A 140 36.86 47.54 -37.13
C MET A 140 36.05 48.47 -36.23
N HIS A 141 35.36 47.87 -35.26
CA HIS A 141 34.48 48.56 -34.30
C HIS A 141 35.22 49.16 -33.10
N SER A 142 36.50 49.49 -33.28
CA SER A 142 37.32 50.20 -32.29
C SER A 142 38.32 51.09 -33.02
N PHE A 143 38.84 52.11 -32.33
CA PHE A 143 39.95 52.88 -32.86
C PHE A 143 41.15 51.94 -33.04
N LEU A 144 41.63 51.80 -34.28
CA LEU A 144 42.68 50.87 -34.63
C LEU A 144 44.02 51.61 -34.71
N SER A 145 44.86 51.44 -33.69
CA SER A 145 46.20 51.99 -33.67
C SER A 145 47.14 51.10 -34.48
N THR A 146 47.79 51.65 -35.50
CA THR A 146 48.67 50.93 -36.44
C THR A 146 50.03 51.61 -36.56
N SER A 147 51.02 50.85 -37.01
CA SER A 147 52.41 51.28 -37.13
C SER A 147 52.88 51.17 -38.57
N THR A 148 53.64 52.15 -39.06
CA THR A 148 54.37 52.06 -40.34
C THR A 148 55.53 51.05 -40.28
N ASN A 149 55.97 50.67 -39.09
CA ASN A 149 57.03 49.69 -38.87
C ASN A 149 56.45 48.27 -38.71
N ARG A 150 56.70 47.43 -39.72
CA ARG A 150 56.27 46.02 -39.77
C ARG A 150 56.86 45.16 -38.66
N GLN A 151 58.12 45.36 -38.30
CA GLN A 151 58.81 44.52 -37.31
C GLN A 151 58.21 44.71 -35.91
N LYS A 152 57.93 45.96 -35.54
CA LYS A 152 57.24 46.27 -34.27
C LYS A 152 55.85 45.64 -34.19
N ALA A 153 55.12 45.61 -35.31
CA ALA A 153 53.81 44.96 -35.36
C ALA A 153 53.93 43.44 -35.15
N ILE A 154 54.93 42.78 -35.75
CA ILE A 154 55.18 41.34 -35.53
C ILE A 154 55.56 41.06 -34.07
N GLU A 155 56.43 41.89 -33.47
CA GLU A 155 56.77 41.79 -32.05
C GLU A 155 55.54 41.94 -31.17
N PHE A 156 54.63 42.87 -31.48
CA PHE A 156 53.38 43.04 -30.74
C PHE A 156 52.48 41.79 -30.83
N ALA A 157 52.38 41.14 -32.00
CA ALA A 157 51.59 39.92 -32.17
C ALA A 157 52.19 38.69 -31.46
N THR A 158 53.52 38.63 -31.33
CA THR A 158 54.25 37.43 -30.89
C THR A 158 54.84 37.54 -29.48
N SER A 159 54.91 38.74 -28.90
CA SER A 159 55.52 39.00 -27.59
C SER A 159 54.84 38.32 -26.41
N LYS A 160 53.55 37.94 -26.55
CA LYS A 160 52.80 37.22 -25.52
C LYS A 160 52.11 36.00 -26.15
N PRO A 161 52.28 34.79 -25.58
CA PRO A 161 51.57 33.62 -26.07
C PRO A 161 50.05 33.80 -25.87
N PRO A 162 49.21 33.26 -26.77
CA PRO A 162 47.77 33.37 -26.64
C PRO A 162 47.32 32.76 -25.30
N PRO A 163 46.47 33.46 -24.51
CA PRO A 163 46.04 32.99 -23.20
C PRO A 163 45.11 31.76 -23.24
N SER A 164 44.67 31.33 -24.44
CA SER A 164 43.86 30.12 -24.63
C SER A 164 44.11 29.51 -26.02
N ASP A 165 43.87 28.21 -26.16
CA ASP A 165 43.96 27.48 -27.45
C ASP A 165 42.98 27.98 -28.52
N LYS A 166 42.03 28.84 -28.14
CA LYS A 166 41.05 29.45 -29.04
C LYS A 166 41.57 30.71 -29.76
N LEU A 167 42.63 31.33 -29.26
CA LEU A 167 43.23 32.54 -29.84
C LEU A 167 44.48 32.20 -30.65
N THR A 168 44.74 32.98 -31.70
CA THR A 168 45.91 32.87 -32.57
C THR A 168 46.49 34.27 -32.85
N ALA A 169 47.78 34.35 -33.18
CA ALA A 169 48.41 35.60 -33.56
C ALA A 169 48.12 35.93 -35.03
N ILE A 170 47.83 37.19 -35.34
CA ILE A 170 47.64 37.70 -36.70
C ILE A 170 48.39 39.02 -36.91
N LEU A 171 48.96 39.18 -38.11
CA LEU A 171 49.49 40.42 -38.65
C LEU A 171 48.57 40.94 -39.75
N LEU A 172 47.96 42.10 -39.52
CA LEU A 172 47.19 42.85 -40.51
C LEU A 172 48.14 43.78 -41.27
N GLU A 173 48.19 43.63 -42.59
CA GLU A 173 48.94 44.47 -43.52
C GLU A 173 47.92 45.32 -44.28
N ILE A 174 47.81 46.60 -43.93
CA ILE A 174 46.73 47.49 -44.38
C ILE A 174 47.27 48.51 -45.37
N ASN A 175 46.68 48.53 -46.57
CA ASN A 175 46.90 49.52 -47.61
C ASN A 175 45.90 50.66 -47.47
N VAL A 176 46.40 51.89 -47.32
CA VAL A 176 45.59 53.10 -47.18
C VAL A 176 45.84 54.02 -48.36
N VAL A 177 44.81 54.27 -49.15
CA VAL A 177 44.87 55.32 -50.19
C VAL A 177 44.64 56.68 -49.52
N ILE A 178 45.62 57.58 -49.61
CA ILE A 178 45.54 58.90 -49.00
C ILE A 178 44.74 59.82 -49.91
N GLU A 179 43.54 60.20 -49.47
CA GLU A 179 42.65 61.12 -50.18
C GLU A 179 42.20 62.26 -49.27
N PRO A 180 42.03 63.50 -49.78
CA PRO A 180 41.59 64.64 -48.96
C PRO A 180 40.16 64.51 -48.41
N SER A 181 39.30 63.69 -49.03
CA SER A 181 37.91 63.45 -48.64
C SER A 181 37.75 62.43 -47.51
N ASN A 182 38.73 61.54 -47.32
CA ASN A 182 38.54 60.32 -46.53
C ASN A 182 38.93 60.51 -45.05
N GLN A 183 38.03 61.09 -44.24
CA GLN A 183 38.23 61.34 -42.80
C GLN A 183 38.26 60.07 -41.91
N ARG A 184 38.91 58.97 -42.33
CA ARG A 184 38.86 57.68 -41.62
C ARG A 184 40.10 57.35 -40.78
N TYR A 185 41.19 58.12 -40.88
CA TYR A 185 42.42 57.89 -40.10
C TYR A 185 43.23 59.17 -39.91
N ALA A 186 44.12 59.22 -38.94
CA ALA A 186 45.04 60.34 -38.75
C ALA A 186 46.44 59.88 -38.31
N ASP A 187 47.46 60.63 -38.73
CA ASP A 187 48.81 60.52 -38.15
C ASP A 187 48.82 61.28 -36.82
N ILE A 188 49.06 60.54 -35.74
CA ILE A 188 48.97 61.07 -34.38
C ILE A 188 50.32 61.12 -33.68
N LYS A 189 51.44 60.98 -34.41
CA LYS A 189 52.79 60.94 -33.85
C LYS A 189 53.10 62.09 -32.89
N HIS A 190 52.63 63.31 -33.17
CA HIS A 190 52.85 64.50 -32.32
C HIS A 190 51.82 64.68 -31.20
N LEU A 191 50.72 63.93 -31.22
CA LEU A 191 49.66 64.00 -30.21
C LEU A 191 49.65 62.80 -29.25
N SER A 192 50.21 61.67 -29.68
CA SER A 192 50.27 60.44 -28.90
C SER A 192 51.06 60.65 -27.60
N ALA A 193 50.67 59.96 -26.54
CA ALA A 193 51.44 59.88 -25.29
C ALA A 193 52.84 59.28 -25.51
N PHE A 194 53.04 58.58 -26.64
CA PHE A 194 54.31 57.98 -27.04
C PHE A 194 54.90 58.69 -28.27
N SER A 195 55.49 59.87 -28.07
CA SER A 195 56.03 60.72 -29.15
C SER A 195 57.16 60.11 -30.00
N LYS A 196 57.68 58.94 -29.62
CA LYS A 196 58.72 58.19 -30.35
C LYS A 196 58.16 57.15 -31.31
N GLU A 197 56.86 56.87 -31.25
CA GLU A 197 56.22 55.85 -32.08
C GLU A 197 55.56 56.48 -33.30
N GLU A 198 55.70 55.81 -34.45
CA GLU A 198 54.98 56.19 -35.66
C GLU A 198 53.63 55.50 -35.61
N GLU A 199 52.59 56.28 -35.32
CA GLU A 199 51.27 55.76 -35.00
C GLU A 199 50.24 56.40 -35.92
N ILE A 200 49.59 55.57 -36.75
CA ILE A 200 48.42 55.93 -37.53
C ILE A 200 47.20 55.36 -36.82
N LEU A 201 46.31 56.24 -36.37
CA LEU A 201 45.09 55.85 -35.69
C LEU A 201 43.92 55.92 -36.67
N PHE A 202 43.29 54.78 -36.91
CA PHE A 202 42.02 54.73 -37.63
C PHE A 202 40.87 55.08 -36.69
N MET A 203 39.91 55.83 -37.22
CA MET A 203 38.71 56.23 -36.52
C MET A 203 37.73 55.06 -36.38
N LEU A 204 36.81 55.16 -35.43
CA LEU A 204 35.78 54.16 -35.23
C LEU A 204 34.88 54.04 -36.47
N GLY A 205 34.64 52.80 -36.94
CA GLY A 205 33.75 52.54 -38.09
C GLY A 205 34.43 52.44 -39.46
N CYS A 206 35.77 52.33 -39.50
CA CYS A 206 36.50 52.07 -40.75
C CYS A 206 36.10 50.73 -41.38
N VAL A 207 36.07 50.70 -42.71
CA VAL A 207 35.80 49.51 -43.53
C VAL A 207 37.03 49.18 -44.33
N PHE A 208 37.41 47.91 -44.31
CA PHE A 208 38.51 47.36 -45.06
C PHE A 208 38.02 46.25 -45.97
N ARG A 209 38.50 46.23 -47.20
CA ARG A 209 38.39 45.10 -48.10
C ARG A 209 39.43 44.05 -47.72
N ILE A 210 39.01 42.79 -47.64
CA ILE A 210 39.94 41.68 -47.41
C ILE A 210 40.52 41.27 -48.76
N ASP A 211 41.80 41.52 -48.98
CA ASP A 211 42.48 41.14 -50.23
C ASP A 211 42.88 39.66 -50.19
N ASN A 212 43.49 39.21 -49.08
CA ASN A 212 43.90 37.82 -48.90
C ASN A 212 44.23 37.51 -47.43
N ILE A 213 44.05 36.25 -47.00
CA ILE A 213 44.41 35.76 -45.67
C ILE A 213 45.08 34.39 -45.77
N TRP A 214 46.25 34.24 -45.15
CA TRP A 214 47.03 33.01 -45.19
C TRP A 214 47.78 32.76 -43.87
N ASP A 215 48.11 31.50 -43.61
CA ASP A 215 48.93 31.09 -42.47
C ASP A 215 50.41 31.21 -42.85
N ASP A 216 51.19 32.00 -42.10
CA ASP A 216 52.62 32.20 -42.34
C ASP A 216 53.41 31.27 -41.40
N ILE A 217 53.80 30.12 -41.95
CA ILE A 217 54.46 29.03 -41.21
C ILE A 217 55.81 29.49 -40.64
N GLU A 218 56.53 30.38 -41.33
CA GLU A 218 57.83 30.88 -40.90
C GLU A 218 57.71 31.82 -39.70
N LEU A 219 56.72 32.71 -39.73
CA LEU A 219 56.46 33.67 -38.64
C LEU A 219 55.58 33.10 -37.52
N LYS A 220 55.04 31.88 -37.70
CA LYS A 220 54.11 31.20 -36.78
C LYS A 220 52.90 32.07 -36.40
N LEU A 221 52.37 32.79 -37.38
CA LEU A 221 51.22 33.67 -37.23
C LEU A 221 50.42 33.75 -38.53
N TRP A 222 49.17 34.18 -38.44
CA TRP A 222 48.34 34.46 -39.61
C TRP A 222 48.68 35.82 -40.21
N ARG A 223 48.55 35.97 -41.52
CA ARG A 223 48.67 37.26 -42.21
C ARG A 223 47.39 37.57 -42.97
N ALA A 224 46.98 38.83 -42.91
CA ALA A 224 45.86 39.34 -43.68
C ALA A 224 46.26 40.62 -44.41
N SER A 225 46.11 40.65 -45.73
CA SER A 225 46.22 41.85 -46.55
C SER A 225 44.84 42.51 -46.63
N LEU A 226 44.79 43.78 -46.27
CA LEU A 226 43.57 44.57 -46.21
C LEU A 226 43.75 45.89 -46.97
N THR A 227 42.70 46.41 -47.58
CA THR A 227 42.69 47.74 -48.21
C THR A 227 41.58 48.60 -47.61
N LEU A 228 41.90 49.82 -47.14
CA LEU A 228 40.87 50.75 -46.63
C LEU A 228 39.94 51.18 -47.77
N CYS A 229 38.63 50.99 -47.59
CA CYS A 229 37.63 51.40 -48.58
C CYS A 229 37.55 52.93 -48.69
N SER A 230 37.38 53.42 -49.92
CA SER A 230 37.10 54.83 -50.21
C SER A 230 35.61 55.14 -50.06
N ASP A 231 35.24 56.43 -50.10
CA ASP A 231 33.84 56.85 -50.15
C ASP A 231 33.11 56.43 -51.45
N TYR A 232 33.87 56.02 -52.47
CA TYR A 232 33.38 55.64 -53.81
C TYR A 232 33.53 54.13 -54.08
N ASP A 233 33.75 53.32 -53.05
CA ASP A 233 33.79 51.86 -53.21
C ASP A 233 32.37 51.35 -53.52
N GLU A 234 32.17 50.75 -54.71
CA GLU A 234 30.84 50.37 -55.23
C GLU A 234 30.07 49.44 -54.26
N ASP A 235 30.75 48.46 -53.65
CA ASP A 235 30.14 47.53 -52.70
C ASP A 235 29.74 48.25 -51.41
N LEU A 236 30.56 49.21 -50.96
CA LEU A 236 30.26 50.02 -49.78
C LEU A 236 29.15 51.05 -50.04
N GLU A 237 29.05 51.62 -51.24
CA GLU A 237 28.04 52.61 -51.64
C GLU A 237 26.67 51.95 -51.84
N GLU A 238 26.60 50.81 -52.52
CA GLU A 238 25.36 50.02 -52.65
C GLU A 238 24.84 49.60 -51.26
N PHE A 239 25.76 49.18 -50.39
CA PHE A 239 25.45 48.80 -49.02
C PHE A 239 25.02 50.00 -48.15
N SER A 240 25.72 51.13 -48.23
CA SER A 240 25.37 52.34 -47.46
C SER A 240 24.04 52.94 -47.91
N SER A 241 23.76 52.96 -49.21
CA SER A 241 22.51 53.50 -49.77
C SER A 241 21.28 52.64 -49.52
N THR A 242 21.44 51.31 -49.40
CA THR A 242 20.37 50.41 -48.95
C THR A 242 20.04 50.62 -47.47
N LEU A 243 21.07 50.81 -46.65
CA LEU A 243 20.92 51.08 -45.22
C LEU A 243 20.33 52.45 -44.92
N GLU A 244 20.79 53.49 -45.60
CA GLU A 244 20.25 54.83 -45.45
C GLU A 244 18.74 54.84 -45.71
N LYS A 245 18.25 54.07 -46.69
CA LYS A 245 16.81 53.90 -46.96
C LYS A 245 16.04 53.14 -45.87
N GLU A 246 16.68 52.26 -45.10
CA GLU A 246 16.05 51.54 -43.97
C GLU A 246 15.94 52.40 -42.71
N ILE A 247 16.86 53.36 -42.57
CA ILE A 247 17.00 54.28 -41.44
C ILE A 247 16.27 55.63 -41.71
N ASP A 248 16.06 55.99 -42.98
CA ASP A 248 15.47 57.27 -43.40
C ASP A 248 14.07 57.48 -42.78
N GLY A 249 13.88 58.62 -42.12
CA GLY A 249 12.60 59.03 -41.53
C GLY A 249 12.27 58.50 -40.11
N LYS A 250 13.20 57.81 -39.42
CA LYS A 250 13.04 57.39 -38.01
C LYS A 250 13.97 58.19 -37.10
N ASP A 251 13.51 58.59 -35.91
CA ASP A 251 14.37 59.15 -34.87
C ASP A 251 15.52 58.17 -34.56
N GLU A 252 16.76 58.65 -34.68
CA GLU A 252 18.00 57.90 -34.41
C GLU A 252 17.99 57.24 -33.02
N SER A 253 17.22 57.81 -32.08
CA SER A 253 17.08 57.29 -30.71
C SER A 253 16.25 56.01 -30.64
N ILE A 254 15.23 55.86 -31.48
CA ILE A 254 14.33 54.70 -31.50
C ILE A 254 14.96 53.54 -32.27
N SER A 255 15.68 53.87 -33.35
CA SER A 255 16.41 52.90 -34.17
C SER A 255 17.38 52.04 -33.35
N LEU A 256 17.96 52.58 -32.27
CA LEU A 256 18.81 51.82 -31.36
C LEU A 256 18.04 50.75 -30.57
N GLY A 257 16.82 51.06 -30.12
CA GLY A 257 15.95 50.08 -29.45
C GLY A 257 15.50 48.98 -30.41
N THR A 258 15.20 49.34 -31.66
CA THR A 258 14.82 48.37 -32.71
C THR A 258 16.00 47.47 -33.04
N TYR A 259 17.21 48.01 -33.03
CA TYR A 259 18.41 47.22 -33.21
C TYR A 259 18.67 46.25 -32.05
N LEU A 260 18.54 46.71 -30.79
CA LEU A 260 18.67 45.83 -29.62
C LEU A 260 17.71 44.65 -29.69
N PHE A 261 16.49 44.90 -30.16
CA PHE A 261 15.50 43.87 -30.46
C PHE A 261 15.97 42.91 -31.57
N GLN A 262 16.51 43.41 -32.68
CA GLN A 262 17.06 42.58 -33.77
C GLN A 262 18.24 41.71 -33.31
N MET A 263 19.04 42.18 -32.35
CA MET A 263 20.12 41.41 -31.71
C MET A 263 19.62 40.43 -30.63
N GLN A 264 18.30 40.28 -30.46
CA GLN A 264 17.65 39.43 -29.45
C GLN A 264 18.02 39.78 -28.01
N LYS A 265 18.50 41.01 -27.77
CA LYS A 265 18.77 41.54 -26.44
C LYS A 265 17.50 42.18 -25.89
N PHE A 266 16.46 41.35 -25.71
CA PHE A 266 15.11 41.82 -25.39
C PHE A 266 15.02 42.58 -24.07
N ASP A 267 15.81 42.19 -23.06
CA ASP A 267 15.85 42.90 -21.76
C ASP A 267 16.50 44.28 -21.87
N GLU A 268 17.63 44.38 -22.58
CA GLU A 268 18.29 45.67 -22.85
C GLU A 268 17.39 46.58 -23.69
N ALA A 269 16.70 46.03 -24.71
CA ALA A 269 15.77 46.76 -25.55
C ALA A 269 14.60 47.33 -24.74
N GLU A 270 13.97 46.52 -23.88
CA GLU A 270 12.85 46.94 -23.04
C GLU A 270 13.27 48.06 -22.07
N ALA A 271 14.38 47.85 -21.35
CA ALA A 271 14.91 48.84 -20.41
C ALA A 271 15.24 50.16 -21.11
N TYR A 272 15.79 50.08 -22.33
CA TYR A 272 16.11 51.23 -23.15
C TYR A 272 14.85 51.99 -23.59
N TYR A 273 13.82 51.31 -24.09
CA TYR A 273 12.55 51.97 -24.45
C TYR A 273 11.86 52.60 -23.24
N HIS A 274 11.86 51.96 -22.07
CA HIS A 274 11.35 52.56 -20.84
C HIS A 274 12.15 53.79 -20.40
N LYS A 275 13.49 53.76 -20.54
CA LYS A 275 14.35 54.92 -20.28
C LYS A 275 14.02 56.10 -21.20
N LEU A 276 13.77 55.83 -22.48
CA LEU A 276 13.33 56.84 -23.44
C LEU A 276 11.97 57.46 -23.07
N LEU A 277 11.00 56.65 -22.65
CA LEU A 277 9.68 57.12 -22.21
C LEU A 277 9.76 57.96 -20.91
N ASN A 278 10.64 57.59 -19.97
CA ASN A 278 10.79 58.28 -18.68
C ASN A 278 11.52 59.62 -18.78
N ASN A 279 12.46 59.77 -19.71
CA ASN A 279 13.33 60.96 -19.78
C ASN A 279 12.68 62.23 -20.35
N LYS A 280 11.38 62.23 -20.71
CA LYS A 280 10.69 63.36 -21.38
C LYS A 280 11.42 63.93 -22.61
N SER A 281 12.38 63.19 -23.17
CA SER A 281 13.16 63.58 -24.35
C SER A 281 12.34 63.46 -25.63
N ILE A 282 11.31 62.61 -25.61
CA ILE A 282 10.38 62.41 -26.73
C ILE A 282 9.27 63.45 -26.64
N THR A 283 9.26 64.39 -27.58
CA THR A 283 8.23 65.45 -27.65
C THR A 283 7.18 65.21 -28.73
N SER A 284 7.42 64.30 -29.68
CA SER A 284 6.51 63.98 -30.78
C SER A 284 5.60 62.79 -30.44
N GLU A 285 4.31 62.90 -30.78
CA GLU A 285 3.36 61.79 -30.65
C GLU A 285 3.73 60.60 -31.57
N LEU A 286 4.38 60.87 -32.71
CA LEU A 286 4.85 59.83 -33.63
C LEU A 286 5.99 58.99 -33.01
N ASP A 287 6.92 59.65 -32.33
CA ASP A 287 8.05 58.99 -31.66
C ASP A 287 7.60 58.18 -30.43
N LEU A 288 6.56 58.65 -29.72
CA LEU A 288 5.89 57.87 -28.68
C LEU A 288 5.25 56.61 -29.27
N ALA A 289 4.53 56.74 -30.40
CA ALA A 289 3.94 55.58 -31.07
C ALA A 289 4.99 54.55 -31.50
N PHE A 290 6.13 55.00 -32.03
CA PHE A 290 7.25 54.11 -32.36
C PHE A 290 7.86 53.43 -31.13
N CYS A 291 8.01 54.13 -30.00
CA CYS A 291 8.52 53.52 -28.76
C CYS A 291 7.58 52.45 -28.21
N TYR A 292 6.27 52.74 -28.17
CA TYR A 292 5.27 51.76 -27.75
C TYR A 292 5.15 50.58 -28.72
N HIS A 293 5.27 50.81 -30.03
CA HIS A 293 5.34 49.74 -31.02
C HIS A 293 6.59 48.87 -30.83
N GLY A 294 7.76 49.47 -30.58
CA GLY A 294 9.00 48.75 -30.27
C GLY A 294 8.90 47.94 -28.97
N LEU A 295 8.31 48.50 -27.91
CA LEU A 295 8.00 47.76 -26.67
C LEU A 295 7.06 46.60 -26.94
N ALA A 296 6.06 46.78 -27.79
CA ALA A 296 5.16 45.69 -28.15
C ALA A 296 5.87 44.55 -28.89
N GLN A 297 6.78 44.86 -29.80
CA GLN A 297 7.60 43.85 -30.47
C GLN A 297 8.48 43.09 -29.48
N VAL A 298 9.11 43.79 -28.54
CA VAL A 298 9.90 43.19 -27.45
C VAL A 298 9.03 42.29 -26.58
N ASN A 299 7.85 42.77 -26.16
CA ASN A 299 6.91 42.01 -25.32
C ASN A 299 6.35 40.78 -26.06
N ASN A 300 6.07 40.90 -27.36
CA ASN A 300 5.68 39.77 -28.21
C ASN A 300 6.80 38.71 -28.27
N ALA A 301 8.06 39.13 -28.48
CA ALA A 301 9.20 38.22 -28.49
C ALA A 301 9.53 37.60 -27.13
N LYS A 302 9.13 38.23 -26.02
CA LYS A 302 9.19 37.64 -24.67
C LYS A 302 7.99 36.72 -24.37
N GLY A 303 6.97 36.73 -25.22
CA GLY A 303 5.74 35.95 -25.05
C GLY A 303 4.70 36.59 -24.13
N ASP A 304 4.86 37.86 -23.79
CA ASP A 304 3.92 38.66 -22.99
C ASP A 304 2.88 39.33 -23.91
N TYR A 305 2.04 38.50 -24.53
CA TYR A 305 1.10 38.92 -25.58
C TYR A 305 0.09 39.98 -25.15
N ASP A 306 -0.40 39.92 -23.91
CA ASP A 306 -1.37 40.90 -23.38
C ASP A 306 -0.75 42.31 -23.32
N LEU A 307 0.48 42.40 -22.80
CA LEU A 307 1.24 43.64 -22.71
C LEU A 307 1.65 44.13 -24.10
N ALA A 308 1.95 43.22 -25.03
CA ALA A 308 2.24 43.56 -26.41
C ALA A 308 1.03 44.20 -27.11
N ILE A 309 -0.16 43.61 -26.96
CA ILE A 309 -1.42 44.17 -27.50
C ILE A 309 -1.74 45.52 -26.86
N GLU A 310 -1.58 45.65 -25.54
CA GLU A 310 -1.79 46.92 -24.83
C GLU A 310 -0.89 48.03 -25.40
N ASN A 311 0.41 47.75 -25.55
CA ASN A 311 1.35 48.70 -26.13
C ASN A 311 1.05 49.02 -27.61
N LEU A 312 0.60 48.05 -28.42
CA LEU A 312 0.16 48.32 -29.80
C LEU A 312 -1.10 49.18 -29.86
N ASN A 313 -2.05 48.97 -28.94
CA ASN A 313 -3.23 49.81 -28.85
C ASN A 313 -2.86 51.24 -28.45
N ILE A 314 -1.94 51.42 -27.49
CA ILE A 314 -1.41 52.74 -27.13
C ILE A 314 -0.72 53.40 -28.34
N ALA A 315 0.10 52.65 -29.08
CA ALA A 315 0.75 53.14 -30.29
C ALA A 315 -0.27 53.57 -31.36
N LEU A 316 -1.30 52.75 -31.60
CA LEU A 316 -2.40 53.07 -32.52
C LEU A 316 -3.20 54.30 -32.07
N ASP A 317 -3.44 54.46 -30.76
CA ASP A 317 -4.15 55.62 -30.20
C ASP A 317 -3.41 56.93 -30.49
N TYR A 318 -2.07 56.95 -30.37
CA TYR A 318 -1.26 58.11 -30.77
C TYR A 318 -1.29 58.34 -32.29
N LEU A 319 -1.17 57.27 -33.09
CA LEU A 319 -1.15 57.41 -34.56
C LEU A 319 -2.47 57.87 -35.16
N LEU A 320 -3.61 57.44 -34.59
CA LEU A 320 -4.94 57.73 -35.13
C LEU A 320 -5.51 59.07 -34.66
N LYS A 321 -4.90 59.70 -33.65
CA LYS A 321 -5.35 60.97 -33.05
C LYS A 321 -5.21 62.17 -33.98
N HIS A 322 -4.16 62.20 -34.82
CA HIS A 322 -3.88 63.32 -35.74
C HIS A 322 -3.99 62.93 -37.21
N PRO A 323 -4.50 63.83 -38.07
CA PRO A 323 -4.67 63.55 -39.50
C PRO A 323 -3.33 63.37 -40.25
N ALA A 324 -2.21 63.92 -39.75
CA ALA A 324 -0.89 63.79 -40.37
C ALA A 324 -0.27 62.39 -40.19
N THR A 325 -0.61 61.68 -39.11
CA THR A 325 -0.05 60.36 -38.75
C THR A 325 -0.97 59.20 -39.12
N LYS A 326 -2.23 59.48 -39.46
CA LYS A 326 -3.26 58.48 -39.77
C LYS A 326 -2.94 57.61 -41.00
N ASP A 327 -2.25 58.18 -41.98
CA ASP A 327 -1.81 57.47 -43.19
C ASP A 327 -0.38 56.91 -43.04
N HIS A 328 0.24 56.98 -41.86
CA HIS A 328 1.61 56.52 -41.68
C HIS A 328 1.70 54.97 -41.78
N PRO A 329 2.73 54.41 -42.45
CA PRO A 329 2.90 52.95 -42.60
C PRO A 329 2.87 52.17 -41.28
N LEU A 330 3.31 52.79 -40.17
CA LEU A 330 3.29 52.20 -38.83
C LEU A 330 1.87 51.82 -38.36
N VAL A 331 0.82 52.47 -38.88
CA VAL A 331 -0.57 52.11 -38.57
C VAL A 331 -0.89 50.73 -39.12
N SER A 332 -0.53 50.47 -40.38
CA SER A 332 -0.76 49.16 -41.01
C SER A 332 0.11 48.09 -40.36
N GLN A 333 1.36 48.42 -40.03
CA GLN A 333 2.28 47.51 -39.34
C GLN A 333 1.78 47.15 -37.94
N SER A 334 1.28 48.12 -37.16
CA SER A 334 0.74 47.86 -35.83
C SER A 334 -0.52 46.99 -35.88
N TYR A 335 -1.38 47.18 -36.88
CA TYR A 335 -2.52 46.28 -37.10
C TYR A 335 -2.09 44.87 -37.53
N ASN A 336 -1.07 44.73 -38.37
CA ASN A 336 -0.49 43.44 -38.75
C ASN A 336 0.13 42.71 -37.55
N ASP A 337 0.86 43.43 -36.70
CA ASP A 337 1.46 42.86 -35.48
C ASP A 337 0.38 42.45 -34.47
N CYS A 338 -0.66 43.27 -34.26
CA CYS A 338 -1.84 42.88 -33.47
C CYS A 338 -2.49 41.61 -34.02
N ALA A 339 -2.65 41.52 -35.35
CA ALA A 339 -3.25 40.36 -35.98
C ALA A 339 -2.38 39.10 -35.80
N SER A 340 -1.06 39.22 -35.97
CA SER A 340 -0.11 38.14 -35.73
C SER A 340 -0.17 37.65 -34.27
N ILE A 341 -0.19 38.56 -33.29
CA ILE A 341 -0.28 38.20 -31.87
C ILE A 341 -1.60 37.48 -31.55
N HIS A 342 -2.73 38.01 -32.03
CA HIS A 342 -4.02 37.33 -31.85
C HIS A 342 -4.04 35.95 -32.53
N SER A 343 -3.41 35.80 -33.70
CA SER A 343 -3.26 34.48 -34.33
C SER A 343 -2.43 33.53 -33.48
N ASN A 344 -1.33 34.02 -32.87
CA ASN A 344 -0.49 33.23 -31.97
C ASN A 344 -1.22 32.81 -30.68
N GLN A 345 -2.19 33.61 -30.23
CA GLN A 345 -3.10 33.28 -29.13
C GLN A 345 -4.21 32.28 -29.54
N GLY A 346 -4.44 32.08 -30.84
CA GLY A 346 -5.49 31.21 -31.39
C GLY A 346 -6.80 31.93 -31.73
N ASP A 347 -6.85 33.27 -31.58
CA ASP A 347 -8.03 34.09 -31.86
C ASP A 347 -8.06 34.52 -33.34
N HIS A 348 -8.22 33.55 -34.24
CA HIS A 348 -8.20 33.76 -35.70
C HIS A 348 -9.24 34.77 -36.20
N SER A 349 -10.37 34.93 -35.50
CA SER A 349 -11.42 35.88 -35.85
C SER A 349 -10.99 37.33 -35.64
N LEU A 350 -10.41 37.65 -34.48
CA LEU A 350 -9.86 38.97 -34.18
C LEU A 350 -8.66 39.25 -35.09
N ALA A 351 -7.79 38.25 -35.28
CA ALA A 351 -6.65 38.36 -36.17
C ALA A 351 -7.08 38.73 -37.61
N PHE A 352 -8.12 38.08 -38.15
CA PHE A 352 -8.69 38.42 -39.45
C PHE A 352 -9.19 39.87 -39.51
N ILE A 353 -9.91 40.34 -38.48
CA ILE A 353 -10.42 41.72 -38.41
C ILE A 353 -9.27 42.73 -38.43
N HIS A 354 -8.17 42.46 -37.70
CA HIS A 354 -7.02 43.35 -37.66
C HIS A 354 -6.24 43.38 -38.98
N TYR A 355 -6.07 42.25 -39.66
CA TYR A 355 -5.52 42.24 -41.02
C TYR A 355 -6.44 42.96 -42.03
N GLU A 356 -7.76 42.84 -41.91
CA GLU A 356 -8.69 43.60 -42.75
C GLU A 356 -8.60 45.11 -42.51
N LYS A 357 -8.38 45.53 -41.26
CA LYS A 357 -8.10 46.93 -40.91
C LYS A 357 -6.78 47.40 -41.52
N ALA A 358 -5.72 46.59 -41.48
CA ALA A 358 -4.45 46.91 -42.11
C ALA A 358 -4.60 47.11 -43.63
N LEU A 359 -5.32 46.22 -44.33
CA LEU A 359 -5.60 46.34 -45.77
C LEU A 359 -6.35 47.63 -46.17
N LYS A 360 -7.16 48.20 -45.25
CA LYS A 360 -7.91 49.44 -45.50
C LYS A 360 -7.04 50.69 -45.35
N THR A 361 -5.81 50.58 -44.88
CA THR A 361 -4.89 51.72 -44.76
C THR A 361 -4.20 52.04 -46.09
N LYS A 362 -3.95 53.33 -46.35
CA LYS A 362 -3.48 53.81 -47.66
C LYS A 362 -2.03 53.43 -47.98
N ASN A 363 -1.17 53.37 -46.97
CA ASN A 363 0.26 53.08 -47.10
C ASN A 363 0.62 51.70 -46.57
N ASN A 364 -0.22 50.70 -46.86
CA ASN A 364 -0.01 49.34 -46.41
C ASN A 364 1.05 48.60 -47.24
N ASN A 365 1.89 47.80 -46.58
CA ASN A 365 2.60 46.73 -47.25
C ASN A 365 1.64 45.55 -47.47
N ASP A 366 0.92 45.58 -48.59
CA ASP A 366 -0.07 44.58 -48.97
C ASP A 366 0.50 43.15 -48.94
N SER A 367 1.79 42.97 -49.27
CA SER A 367 2.43 41.64 -49.29
C SER A 367 2.44 40.97 -47.92
N LEU A 368 2.94 41.64 -46.89
CA LEU A 368 3.00 41.08 -45.52
C LEU A 368 1.60 40.78 -44.97
N THR A 369 0.65 41.67 -45.25
CA THR A 369 -0.74 41.54 -44.82
C THR A 369 -1.43 40.35 -45.47
N TYR A 370 -1.23 40.15 -46.78
CA TYR A 370 -1.75 38.97 -47.48
C TYR A 370 -1.07 37.67 -47.03
N SER A 371 0.22 37.70 -46.70
CA SER A 371 0.92 36.55 -46.13
C SER A 371 0.29 36.12 -44.79
N GLY A 372 0.04 37.09 -43.90
CA GLY A 372 -0.61 36.80 -42.60
C GLY A 372 -2.06 36.32 -42.74
N LEU A 373 -2.82 36.86 -43.70
CA LEU A 373 -4.16 36.35 -44.03
C LEU A 373 -4.12 34.93 -44.60
N ALA A 374 -3.14 34.63 -45.47
CA ALA A 374 -2.95 33.29 -46.00
C ALA A 374 -2.65 32.28 -44.88
N GLU A 375 -1.79 32.65 -43.92
CA GLU A 375 -1.46 31.82 -42.77
C GLU A 375 -2.67 31.53 -41.88
N ILE A 376 -3.49 32.54 -41.54
CA ILE A 376 -4.71 32.31 -40.75
C ILE A 376 -5.68 31.40 -41.51
N GLN A 377 -5.89 31.64 -42.79
CA GLN A 377 -6.78 30.78 -43.60
C GLN A 377 -6.24 29.35 -43.69
N PHE A 378 -4.92 29.18 -43.75
CA PHE A 378 -4.27 27.88 -43.71
C PHE A 378 -4.49 27.17 -42.37
N GLN A 379 -4.31 27.87 -41.25
CA GLN A 379 -4.56 27.35 -39.90
C GLN A 379 -6.03 26.98 -39.67
N MET A 380 -6.97 27.73 -40.28
CA MET A 380 -8.40 27.40 -40.27
C MET A 380 -8.78 26.26 -41.24
N GLY A 381 -7.84 25.70 -42.00
CA GLY A 381 -8.08 24.61 -42.96
C GLY A 381 -8.63 25.05 -44.32
N ASN A 382 -8.74 26.35 -44.58
CA ASN A 382 -9.25 26.91 -45.83
C ASN A 382 -8.15 27.02 -46.90
N HIS A 383 -7.61 25.89 -47.36
CA HIS A 383 -6.46 25.84 -48.29
C HIS A 383 -6.65 26.66 -49.58
N ARG A 384 -7.87 26.72 -50.12
CA ARG A 384 -8.18 27.51 -51.34
C ARG A 384 -7.97 29.01 -51.13
N LEU A 385 -8.52 29.57 -50.05
CA LEU A 385 -8.38 30.99 -49.73
C LEU A 385 -6.94 31.31 -49.30
N ALA A 386 -6.28 30.39 -48.60
CA ALA A 386 -4.87 30.52 -48.25
C ALA A 386 -4.00 30.65 -49.52
N LEU A 387 -4.21 29.80 -50.53
CA LEU A 387 -3.53 29.92 -51.82
C LEU A 387 -3.83 31.26 -52.51
N GLU A 388 -5.10 31.69 -52.53
CA GLU A 388 -5.49 32.95 -53.17
C GLU A 388 -4.76 34.15 -52.54
N TYR A 389 -4.71 34.21 -51.21
CA TYR A 389 -3.96 35.25 -50.50
C TYR A 389 -2.45 35.13 -50.71
N GLN A 390 -1.89 33.92 -50.77
CA GLN A 390 -0.46 33.73 -51.01
C GLN A 390 -0.04 34.12 -52.44
N TYR A 391 -0.88 33.89 -53.44
CA TYR A 391 -0.65 34.40 -54.80
C TYR A 391 -0.79 35.93 -54.86
N LYS A 392 -1.75 36.53 -54.15
CA LYS A 392 -1.84 38.00 -54.01
C LYS A 392 -0.61 38.58 -53.31
N CYS A 393 -0.05 37.87 -52.32
CA CYS A 393 1.22 38.24 -51.70
C CYS A 393 2.35 38.25 -52.74
N LEU A 394 2.46 37.19 -53.55
CA LEU A 394 3.46 37.07 -54.62
C LEU A 394 3.38 38.20 -55.65
N GLU A 395 2.16 38.59 -56.07
CA GLU A 395 1.94 39.69 -57.03
C GLU A 395 2.38 41.06 -56.50
N LYS A 396 2.30 41.26 -55.18
CA LYS A 396 2.61 42.54 -54.51
C LYS A 396 4.07 42.65 -54.06
N GLN A 397 4.87 41.58 -54.18
CA GLN A 397 6.28 41.61 -53.82
C GLN A 397 7.14 42.33 -54.87
N PRO A 398 8.11 43.15 -54.45
CA PRO A 398 9.05 43.78 -55.38
C PRO A 398 9.92 42.72 -56.06
N LYS A 399 10.09 42.81 -57.39
CA LYS A 399 10.84 41.83 -58.20
C LYS A 399 12.30 41.64 -57.77
N ALA A 400 12.89 42.61 -57.07
CA ALA A 400 14.26 42.52 -56.55
C ALA A 400 14.38 41.63 -55.30
N ALA A 401 13.29 41.36 -54.56
CA ALA A 401 13.29 40.64 -53.29
C ALA A 401 13.21 39.11 -53.46
N HIS A 402 14.20 38.52 -54.14
CA HIS A 402 14.23 37.10 -54.52
C HIS A 402 14.09 36.13 -53.32
N SER A 403 14.62 36.48 -52.15
CA SER A 403 14.47 35.64 -50.94
C SER A 403 13.08 35.71 -50.31
N MET A 404 12.39 36.85 -50.38
CA MET A 404 10.98 36.94 -49.97
C MET A 404 10.11 36.13 -50.92
N ILE A 405 10.37 36.22 -52.23
CA ILE A 405 9.69 35.43 -53.26
C ILE A 405 9.90 33.93 -53.02
N ALA A 406 11.14 33.50 -52.73
CA ALA A 406 11.45 32.10 -52.42
C ALA A 406 10.68 31.58 -51.19
N ASN A 407 10.56 32.39 -50.13
CA ASN A 407 9.75 32.06 -48.95
C ASN A 407 8.26 31.94 -49.31
N THR A 408 7.73 32.85 -50.13
CA THR A 408 6.36 32.77 -50.63
C THR A 408 6.11 31.46 -51.38
N TYR A 409 7.05 31.02 -52.24
CA TYR A 409 6.96 29.73 -52.93
C TYR A 409 6.99 28.54 -51.96
N ILE A 410 7.80 28.60 -50.90
CA ILE A 410 7.81 27.57 -49.85
C ILE A 410 6.44 27.49 -49.18
N ASP A 411 5.84 28.62 -48.83
CA ASP A 411 4.53 28.62 -48.15
C ASP A 411 3.40 28.16 -49.08
N ILE A 412 3.41 28.54 -50.37
CA ILE A 412 2.52 27.96 -51.38
C ILE A 412 2.70 26.44 -51.46
N GLY A 413 3.95 25.97 -51.45
CA GLY A 413 4.28 24.55 -51.44
C GLY A 413 3.72 23.82 -50.22
N LYS A 414 3.81 24.41 -49.02
CA LYS A 414 3.22 23.86 -47.78
C LYS A 414 1.70 23.77 -47.88
N ILE A 415 1.04 24.80 -48.43
CA ILE A 415 -0.41 24.79 -48.61
C ILE A 415 -0.83 23.68 -49.60
N TYR A 416 -0.11 23.51 -50.71
CA TYR A 416 -0.33 22.39 -51.62
C TYR A 416 -0.09 21.03 -50.97
N ALA A 417 0.95 20.89 -50.13
CA ALA A 417 1.23 19.66 -49.40
C ALA A 417 0.08 19.28 -48.47
N ALA A 418 -0.46 20.25 -47.71
CA ALA A 418 -1.61 20.02 -46.83
C ALA A 418 -2.90 19.72 -47.61
N ALA A 419 -3.05 20.28 -48.82
CA ALA A 419 -4.14 19.95 -49.74
C ALA A 419 -3.96 18.59 -50.45
N ASN A 420 -2.93 17.80 -50.08
CA ASN A 420 -2.55 16.52 -50.71
C ASN A 420 -2.14 16.63 -52.20
N GLU A 421 -1.72 17.81 -52.66
CA GLU A 421 -1.22 18.04 -54.04
C GLU A 421 0.31 17.94 -54.10
N GLN A 422 0.86 16.75 -53.86
CA GLN A 422 2.29 16.51 -53.66
C GLN A 422 3.20 16.94 -54.82
N GLU A 423 2.76 16.77 -56.07
CA GLU A 423 3.54 17.18 -57.26
C GLU A 423 3.67 18.70 -57.35
N LYS A 424 2.57 19.44 -57.11
CA LYS A 424 2.60 20.90 -57.12
C LYS A 424 3.43 21.44 -55.96
N ALA A 425 3.31 20.85 -54.78
CA ALA A 425 4.15 21.18 -53.63
C ALA A 425 5.65 21.03 -53.94
N SER A 426 6.05 19.88 -54.49
CA SER A 426 7.44 19.61 -54.87
C SER A 426 7.98 20.61 -55.91
N ASN A 427 7.16 20.97 -56.91
CA ASN A 427 7.55 21.97 -57.93
C ASN A 427 7.76 23.36 -57.31
N MET A 428 6.89 23.79 -56.39
CA MET A 428 7.07 25.08 -55.70
C MET A 428 8.35 25.11 -54.85
N PHE A 429 8.67 24.00 -54.15
CA PHE A 429 9.90 23.85 -53.40
C PHE A 429 11.16 23.90 -54.28
N ASP A 430 11.14 23.23 -55.44
CA ASP A 430 12.24 23.28 -56.41
C ASP A 430 12.42 24.68 -57.01
N GLN A 431 11.31 25.41 -57.25
CA GLN A 431 11.37 26.79 -57.71
C GLN A 431 11.97 27.72 -56.66
N ALA A 432 11.63 27.55 -55.38
CA ALA A 432 12.21 28.34 -54.28
C ALA A 432 13.72 28.18 -54.20
N ILE A 433 14.25 26.95 -54.27
CA ILE A 433 15.70 26.68 -54.27
C ILE A 433 16.38 27.33 -55.48
N LYS A 434 15.83 27.15 -56.68
CA LYS A 434 16.41 27.68 -57.92
C LYS A 434 16.50 29.20 -57.88
N LEU A 435 15.46 29.88 -57.39
CA LEU A 435 15.46 31.33 -57.23
C LEU A 435 16.53 31.79 -56.25
N GLN A 436 16.69 31.08 -55.13
CA GLN A 436 17.69 31.43 -54.12
C GLN A 436 19.13 31.18 -54.60
N LEU A 437 19.40 30.07 -55.32
CA LEU A 437 20.71 29.75 -55.90
C LEU A 437 21.09 30.63 -57.10
N ASN A 438 20.14 31.28 -57.76
CA ASN A 438 20.44 32.23 -58.84
C ASN A 438 21.02 33.55 -58.33
N VAL A 439 20.81 33.86 -57.05
CA VAL A 439 21.19 35.15 -56.44
C VAL A 439 22.29 34.97 -55.40
N LEU A 440 22.30 33.85 -54.67
CA LEU A 440 23.25 33.59 -53.60
C LEU A 440 24.27 32.51 -53.99
N PRO A 441 25.55 32.69 -53.63
CA PRO A 441 26.56 31.63 -53.75
C PRO A 441 26.12 30.35 -53.01
N PRO A 442 26.51 29.15 -53.47
CA PRO A 442 26.10 27.87 -52.87
C PRO A 442 26.41 27.73 -51.37
N ASP A 443 27.45 28.42 -50.90
CA ASP A 443 27.95 28.36 -49.52
C ASP A 443 27.38 29.50 -48.64
N HIS A 444 26.42 30.28 -49.16
CA HIS A 444 25.88 31.43 -48.46
C HIS A 444 24.99 31.00 -47.26
N PRO A 445 25.15 31.58 -46.05
CA PRO A 445 24.41 31.18 -44.84
C PRO A 445 22.88 31.26 -44.97
N ASP A 446 22.34 32.26 -45.69
CA ASP A 446 20.90 32.40 -45.95
C ASP A 446 20.28 31.19 -46.68
N LEU A 447 21.06 30.38 -47.42
CA LEU A 447 20.57 29.11 -47.99
C LEU A 447 20.25 28.09 -46.90
N GLY A 448 20.88 28.19 -45.72
CA GLY A 448 20.62 27.34 -44.57
C GLY A 448 19.17 27.44 -44.09
N TYR A 449 18.61 28.65 -44.03
CA TYR A 449 17.19 28.85 -43.70
C TYR A 449 16.28 28.18 -44.75
N THR A 450 16.54 28.43 -46.04
CA THR A 450 15.80 27.84 -47.15
C THR A 450 15.84 26.31 -47.09
N TYR A 451 17.02 25.71 -46.90
CA TYR A 451 17.18 24.26 -46.75
C TYR A 451 16.49 23.70 -45.50
N SER A 452 16.50 24.42 -44.38
CA SER A 452 15.77 24.00 -43.18
C SER A 452 14.26 24.01 -43.42
N ALA A 453 13.73 25.05 -44.08
CA ALA A 453 12.32 25.16 -44.42
C ALA A 453 11.86 24.08 -45.41
N LEU A 454 12.70 23.78 -46.41
CA LEU A 454 12.48 22.68 -47.35
C LEU A 454 12.55 21.31 -46.66
N GLY A 455 13.46 21.16 -45.70
CA GLY A 455 13.54 19.97 -44.87
C GLY A 455 12.23 19.67 -44.14
N VAL A 456 11.63 20.69 -43.52
CA VAL A 456 10.28 20.60 -42.90
C VAL A 456 9.23 20.25 -43.94
N ALA A 457 9.23 20.94 -45.07
CA ALA A 457 8.26 20.71 -46.14
C ALA A 457 8.31 19.28 -46.72
N TYR A 458 9.50 18.74 -47.01
CA TYR A 458 9.64 17.37 -47.49
C TYR A 458 9.31 16.33 -46.40
N PHE A 459 9.51 16.67 -45.13
CA PHE A 459 9.09 15.84 -44.02
C PHE A 459 7.56 15.74 -43.93
N ASP A 460 6.86 16.86 -44.10
CA ASP A 460 5.39 16.92 -44.12
C ASP A 460 4.81 16.13 -45.31
N LEU A 461 5.53 16.11 -46.44
CA LEU A 461 5.22 15.27 -47.61
C LEU A 461 5.55 13.77 -47.43
N GLY A 462 6.18 13.37 -46.30
CA GLY A 462 6.60 11.99 -46.06
C GLY A 462 7.87 11.57 -46.81
N GLN A 463 8.62 12.49 -47.40
CA GLN A 463 9.89 12.23 -48.10
C GLN A 463 11.08 12.40 -47.13
N GLU A 464 11.21 11.45 -46.20
CA GLU A 464 12.14 11.54 -45.06
C GLU A 464 13.62 11.65 -45.47
N GLU A 465 14.07 10.89 -46.48
CA GLU A 465 15.47 10.96 -46.96
C GLU A 465 15.84 12.36 -47.49
N LYS A 466 14.94 13.01 -48.23
CA LYS A 466 15.16 14.38 -48.71
C LYS A 466 15.13 15.37 -47.56
N ALA A 467 14.22 15.17 -46.61
CA ALA A 467 14.15 15.99 -45.41
C ALA A 467 15.47 15.97 -44.65
N PHE A 468 16.00 14.79 -44.30
CA PHE A 468 17.30 14.65 -43.64
C PHE A 468 18.44 15.28 -44.43
N LYS A 469 18.49 15.06 -45.76
CA LYS A 469 19.52 15.64 -46.63
C LYS A 469 19.51 17.17 -46.59
N TYR A 470 18.35 17.81 -46.67
CA TYR A 470 18.26 19.26 -46.68
C TYR A 470 18.52 19.87 -45.31
N VAL A 471 18.01 19.29 -44.21
CA VAL A 471 18.30 19.81 -42.87
C VAL A 471 19.77 19.61 -42.50
N GLN A 472 20.41 18.51 -42.93
CA GLN A 472 21.85 18.31 -42.74
C GLN A 472 22.68 19.36 -43.49
N LYS A 473 22.31 19.67 -44.74
CA LYS A 473 22.92 20.79 -45.48
C LYS A 473 22.73 22.13 -44.78
N ALA A 474 21.55 22.37 -44.21
CA ALA A 474 21.28 23.59 -43.45
C ALA A 474 22.23 23.75 -42.26
N ILE A 475 22.36 22.72 -41.40
CA ILE A 475 23.26 22.76 -40.25
C ILE A 475 24.72 22.83 -40.68
N GLN A 476 25.13 22.13 -41.74
CA GLN A 476 26.51 22.20 -42.23
C GLN A 476 26.88 23.64 -42.63
N LEU A 477 26.04 24.28 -43.46
CA LEU A 477 26.25 25.66 -43.88
C LEU A 477 26.23 26.64 -42.70
N GLN A 478 25.29 26.45 -41.76
CA GLN A 478 25.23 27.26 -40.54
C GLN A 478 26.49 27.07 -39.67
N THR A 479 27.01 25.84 -39.53
CA THR A 479 28.20 25.54 -38.72
C THR A 479 29.48 26.10 -39.35
N GLU A 480 29.56 26.11 -40.68
CA GLU A 480 30.71 26.66 -41.43
C GLU A 480 30.70 28.20 -41.45
N SER A 481 29.52 28.83 -41.36
CA SER A 481 29.36 30.27 -41.61
C SER A 481 28.90 31.11 -40.40
N LEU A 482 28.33 30.51 -39.35
CA LEU A 482 27.68 31.21 -38.24
C LEU A 482 28.27 30.78 -36.89
N PRO A 483 28.36 31.70 -35.90
CA PRO A 483 28.78 31.36 -34.54
C PRO A 483 27.76 30.41 -33.88
N GLU A 484 28.22 29.53 -33.00
CA GLU A 484 27.41 28.45 -32.37
C GLU A 484 26.14 28.96 -31.62
N ASN A 485 26.11 30.25 -31.28
CA ASN A 485 24.98 30.90 -30.61
C ASN A 485 23.98 31.58 -31.58
N HIS A 486 24.17 31.46 -32.89
CA HIS A 486 23.34 32.17 -33.86
C HIS A 486 21.87 31.70 -33.77
N PRO A 487 20.87 32.59 -33.89
CA PRO A 487 19.45 32.25 -33.80
C PRO A 487 19.00 31.12 -34.74
N ASP A 488 19.59 31.05 -35.93
CA ASP A 488 19.21 30.10 -36.97
C ASP A 488 19.42 28.63 -36.59
N PHE A 489 20.32 28.34 -35.65
CA PHE A 489 20.52 26.97 -35.14
C PHE A 489 19.28 26.43 -34.42
N GLY A 490 18.49 27.29 -33.77
CA GLY A 490 17.30 26.89 -33.04
C GLY A 490 16.28 26.17 -33.93
N GLN A 491 15.98 26.75 -35.09
CA GLN A 491 15.01 26.15 -36.02
C GLN A 491 15.53 24.83 -36.59
N SER A 492 16.81 24.75 -36.93
CA SER A 492 17.40 23.52 -37.48
C SER A 492 17.48 22.39 -36.45
N TYR A 493 17.79 22.69 -35.18
CA TYR A 493 17.72 21.71 -34.09
C TYR A 493 16.29 21.21 -33.85
N LYS A 494 15.29 22.10 -33.87
CA LYS A 494 13.88 21.72 -33.76
C LYS A 494 13.47 20.76 -34.88
N THR A 495 13.85 21.07 -36.13
CA THR A 495 13.53 20.21 -37.27
C THR A 495 14.21 18.84 -37.15
N PHE A 496 15.49 18.78 -36.79
CA PHE A 496 16.17 17.49 -36.55
C PHE A 496 15.51 16.68 -35.42
N GLY A 497 15.16 17.33 -34.31
CA GLY A 497 14.44 16.69 -33.22
C GLY A 497 13.14 16.05 -33.70
N ASN A 498 12.34 16.77 -34.49
CA ASN A 498 11.10 16.27 -35.09
C ASN A 498 11.33 15.14 -36.10
N LEU A 499 12.38 15.22 -36.94
CA LEU A 499 12.74 14.16 -37.89
C LEU A 499 13.02 12.85 -37.16
N TYR A 500 13.90 12.89 -36.15
CA TYR A 500 14.25 11.73 -35.35
C TYR A 500 13.08 11.19 -34.53
N LEU A 501 12.19 12.07 -34.04
CA LEU A 501 10.96 11.68 -33.37
C LEU A 501 10.05 10.81 -34.25
N LYS A 502 9.87 11.18 -35.52
CA LYS A 502 8.98 10.45 -36.45
C LYS A 502 9.50 9.05 -36.79
N ILE A 503 10.82 8.92 -36.99
CA ILE A 503 11.46 7.60 -37.19
C ILE A 503 11.65 6.83 -35.86
N ARG A 504 11.13 7.37 -34.74
CA ARG A 504 11.19 6.80 -33.38
C ARG A 504 12.61 6.57 -32.86
N ASP A 505 13.58 7.34 -33.34
CA ASP A 505 14.92 7.41 -32.73
C ASP A 505 14.89 8.49 -31.63
N PHE A 506 14.41 8.06 -30.46
CA PHE A 506 14.22 8.96 -29.33
C PHE A 506 15.54 9.47 -28.73
N ASP A 507 16.68 8.78 -28.89
CA ASP A 507 17.98 9.23 -28.35
C ASP A 507 18.49 10.45 -29.12
N GLN A 508 18.46 10.38 -30.45
CA GLN A 508 18.84 11.51 -31.28
C GLN A 508 17.83 12.65 -31.13
N ALA A 509 16.52 12.35 -31.08
CA ALA A 509 15.50 13.36 -30.86
C ALA A 509 15.76 14.16 -29.56
N LEU A 510 15.98 13.48 -28.43
CA LEU A 510 16.32 14.13 -27.15
C LEU A 510 17.60 14.95 -27.24
N THR A 511 18.63 14.45 -27.92
CA THR A 511 19.90 15.17 -28.10
C THR A 511 19.67 16.53 -28.78
N TYR A 512 18.90 16.56 -29.88
CA TYR A 512 18.61 17.80 -30.59
C TYR A 512 17.63 18.72 -29.84
N PHE A 513 16.62 18.16 -29.15
CA PHE A 513 15.74 18.98 -28.31
C PHE A 513 16.44 19.57 -27.08
N HIS A 514 17.45 18.89 -26.51
CA HIS A 514 18.29 19.48 -25.47
C HIS A 514 19.20 20.59 -26.01
N LYS A 515 19.75 20.44 -27.22
CA LYS A 515 20.48 21.52 -27.89
C LYS A 515 19.57 22.74 -28.14
N LEU A 516 18.35 22.50 -28.62
CA LEU A 516 17.34 23.55 -28.77
C LEU A 516 17.01 24.23 -27.44
N LEU A 517 16.74 23.45 -26.39
CA LEU A 517 16.42 23.98 -25.07
C LEU A 517 17.56 24.83 -24.50
N ASN A 518 18.81 24.38 -24.63
CA ASN A 518 19.98 25.14 -24.20
C ASN A 518 20.17 26.43 -25.00
N HIS A 519 19.87 26.41 -26.30
CA HIS A 519 19.89 27.60 -27.15
C HIS A 519 18.81 28.59 -26.71
N GLN A 520 17.57 28.12 -26.55
CA GLN A 520 16.44 28.94 -26.10
C GLN A 520 16.67 29.55 -24.72
N LEU A 521 17.20 28.79 -23.74
CA LEU A 521 17.42 29.31 -22.38
C LEU A 521 18.55 30.35 -22.27
N ARG A 522 19.37 30.52 -23.32
CA ARG A 522 20.39 31.59 -23.38
C ARG A 522 19.80 32.94 -23.80
N THR A 523 18.74 32.92 -24.61
CA THR A 523 18.13 34.13 -25.20
C THR A 523 16.74 34.44 -24.65
N LEU A 524 16.00 33.41 -24.23
CA LEU A 524 14.63 33.48 -23.77
C LEU A 524 14.53 33.06 -22.29
N SER A 525 13.57 33.67 -21.60
CA SER A 525 13.23 33.29 -20.23
C SER A 525 12.67 31.86 -20.18
N TRP A 526 12.88 31.14 -19.08
CA TRP A 526 12.31 29.79 -18.86
C TRP A 526 10.77 29.76 -18.86
N LYS A 527 10.12 30.93 -18.72
CA LYS A 527 8.66 31.11 -18.81
C LYS A 527 8.13 31.23 -20.24
N HIS A 528 9.03 31.37 -21.22
CA HIS A 528 8.67 31.66 -22.61
C HIS A 528 7.83 30.51 -23.21
N PRO A 529 6.80 30.80 -24.03
CA PRO A 529 5.99 29.79 -24.74
C PRO A 529 6.80 28.73 -25.45
N SER A 530 7.78 29.12 -26.26
CA SER A 530 8.62 28.18 -27.01
C SER A 530 9.48 27.27 -26.13
N VAL A 531 9.88 27.71 -24.93
CA VAL A 531 10.62 26.87 -23.96
C VAL A 531 9.68 25.85 -23.33
N ALA A 532 8.45 26.28 -23.00
CA ALA A 532 7.40 25.39 -22.51
C ALA A 532 7.01 24.33 -23.55
N ASP A 533 6.93 24.69 -24.83
CA ASP A 533 6.68 23.73 -25.91
C ASP A 533 7.80 22.68 -25.98
N THR A 534 9.06 23.12 -25.89
CA THR A 534 10.21 22.20 -25.87
C THR A 534 10.19 21.29 -24.64
N TYR A 535 9.83 21.78 -23.44
CA TYR A 535 9.61 20.94 -22.26
C TYR A 535 8.51 19.90 -22.48
N THR A 536 7.42 20.28 -23.15
CA THR A 536 6.32 19.37 -23.48
C THR A 536 6.80 18.28 -24.43
N THR A 537 7.54 18.65 -25.48
CA THR A 537 8.08 17.68 -26.45
C THR A 537 9.05 16.71 -25.79
N ILE A 538 9.99 17.19 -24.99
CA ILE A 538 10.94 16.33 -24.26
C ILE A 538 10.19 15.41 -23.29
N GLY A 539 9.24 15.94 -22.51
CA GLY A 539 8.43 15.16 -21.58
C GLY A 539 7.65 14.04 -22.28
N ASN A 540 7.02 14.34 -23.43
CA ASN A 540 6.31 13.34 -24.24
C ASN A 540 7.26 12.25 -24.77
N ILE A 541 8.46 12.63 -25.24
CA ILE A 541 9.47 11.66 -25.67
C ILE A 541 9.87 10.73 -24.53
N CYS A 542 10.09 11.28 -23.33
CA CYS A 542 10.39 10.48 -22.14
C CYS A 542 9.26 9.49 -21.80
N LEU A 543 7.99 9.87 -21.97
CA LEU A 543 6.86 8.96 -21.79
C LEU A 543 6.84 7.83 -22.83
N GLU A 544 7.15 8.12 -24.10
CA GLU A 544 7.27 7.10 -25.14
C GLU A 544 8.48 6.18 -24.94
N LYS A 545 9.51 6.63 -24.20
CA LYS A 545 10.71 5.90 -23.81
C LYS A 545 10.63 5.16 -22.47
N PRO A 546 9.42 4.92 -21.96
CA PRO A 546 9.05 4.71 -20.55
C PRO A 546 9.98 5.27 -19.46
N ASP A 547 10.60 6.44 -19.66
CA ASP A 547 11.40 7.12 -18.64
C ASP A 547 10.52 8.11 -17.86
N LEU A 548 9.77 7.57 -16.90
CA LEU A 548 8.82 8.34 -16.09
C LEU A 548 9.49 9.39 -15.21
N ASP A 549 10.74 9.18 -14.77
CA ASP A 549 11.44 10.12 -13.89
C ASP A 549 11.88 11.39 -14.62
N GLN A 550 12.44 11.25 -15.83
CA GLN A 550 12.74 12.41 -16.66
C GLN A 550 11.47 13.12 -17.12
N ALA A 551 10.42 12.37 -17.50
CA ALA A 551 9.14 12.96 -17.86
C ALA A 551 8.58 13.86 -16.75
N LEU A 552 8.61 13.40 -15.49
CA LEU A 552 8.17 14.20 -14.33
C LEU A 552 8.95 15.51 -14.22
N ILE A 553 10.28 15.49 -14.34
CA ILE A 553 11.11 16.70 -14.25
C ILE A 553 10.67 17.74 -15.28
N TYR A 554 10.47 17.33 -16.55
CA TYR A 554 10.11 18.25 -17.62
C TYR A 554 8.66 18.72 -17.53
N PHE A 555 7.71 17.86 -17.14
CA PHE A 555 6.33 18.28 -16.93
C PHE A 555 6.14 19.19 -15.71
N HIS A 556 6.95 19.05 -14.65
CA HIS A 556 6.97 20.03 -13.55
C HIS A 556 7.54 21.38 -13.99
N LYS A 557 8.63 21.40 -14.77
CA LYS A 557 9.17 22.64 -15.36
C LYS A 557 8.15 23.32 -16.28
N LEU A 558 7.42 22.53 -17.08
CA LEU A 558 6.31 23.01 -17.90
C LEU A 558 5.20 23.62 -17.03
N LEU A 559 4.79 22.91 -15.98
CA LEU A 559 3.74 23.37 -15.08
C LEU A 559 4.11 24.68 -14.40
N ASP A 560 5.33 24.80 -13.88
CA ASP A 560 5.83 26.03 -13.26
C ASP A 560 5.84 27.20 -14.23
N SER A 561 6.23 26.95 -15.49
CA SER A 561 6.21 27.94 -16.57
C SER A 561 4.78 28.40 -16.88
N GLN A 562 3.85 27.44 -17.00
CA GLN A 562 2.44 27.71 -17.29
C GLN A 562 1.73 28.44 -16.13
N ILE A 563 1.93 28.04 -14.87
CA ILE A 563 1.32 28.69 -13.70
C ILE A 563 1.73 30.17 -13.61
N LYS A 564 2.95 30.52 -14.04
CA LYS A 564 3.41 31.91 -14.05
C LYS A 564 2.85 32.73 -15.21
N ARG A 565 2.60 32.10 -16.37
CA ARG A 565 2.15 32.80 -17.59
C ARG A 565 0.63 32.85 -17.74
N LYS A 566 -0.08 31.84 -17.21
CA LYS A 566 -1.50 31.58 -17.49
C LYS A 566 -2.35 31.78 -16.24
N ARG A 567 -3.60 32.19 -16.46
CA ARG A 567 -4.59 32.35 -15.38
C ARG A 567 -5.14 30.98 -14.97
N LEU A 568 -5.57 30.88 -13.72
CA LEU A 568 -6.36 29.74 -13.23
C LEU A 568 -7.62 29.58 -14.11
N GLY A 569 -7.92 28.36 -14.53
CA GLY A 569 -8.95 28.01 -15.51
C GLY A 569 -8.45 27.77 -16.93
N ASP A 570 -7.18 28.01 -17.24
CA ASP A 570 -6.63 27.73 -18.58
C ASP A 570 -6.65 26.21 -18.87
N PRO A 571 -7.17 25.75 -20.03
CA PRO A 571 -7.25 24.32 -20.37
C PRO A 571 -5.90 23.63 -20.48
N SER A 572 -4.84 24.36 -20.83
CA SER A 572 -3.49 23.79 -20.93
C SER A 572 -2.95 23.36 -19.57
N LEU A 573 -3.29 24.06 -18.48
CA LEU A 573 -2.96 23.66 -17.12
C LEU A 573 -3.66 22.34 -16.77
N THR A 574 -4.94 22.20 -17.16
CA THR A 574 -5.69 20.95 -16.99
C THR A 574 -4.99 19.78 -17.68
N ASN A 575 -4.52 19.96 -18.92
CA ASN A 575 -3.79 18.91 -19.64
C ASN A 575 -2.49 18.52 -18.93
N THR A 576 -1.69 19.50 -18.47
CA THR A 576 -0.44 19.24 -17.76
C THR A 576 -0.69 18.52 -16.42
N TYR A 577 -1.70 18.93 -15.65
CA TYR A 577 -2.08 18.23 -14.43
C TYR A 577 -2.51 16.79 -14.70
N LYS A 578 -3.26 16.54 -15.79
CA LYS A 578 -3.72 15.21 -16.19
C LYS A 578 -2.56 14.30 -16.57
N ILE A 579 -1.57 14.83 -17.27
CA ILE A 579 -0.34 14.09 -17.60
C ILE A 579 0.41 13.72 -16.32
N LEU A 580 0.63 14.67 -15.41
CA LEU A 580 1.30 14.41 -14.13
C LEU A 580 0.53 13.38 -13.26
N GLU A 581 -0.79 13.51 -13.17
CA GLU A 581 -1.67 12.53 -12.54
C GLU A 581 -1.43 11.12 -13.08
N ASN A 582 -1.50 10.96 -14.42
CA ASN A 582 -1.35 9.65 -15.06
C ASN A 582 0.03 9.04 -14.76
N ILE A 583 1.09 9.85 -14.81
CA ILE A 583 2.45 9.38 -14.50
C ILE A 583 2.55 8.89 -13.05
N TYR A 584 2.00 9.65 -12.09
CA TYR A 584 2.03 9.23 -10.69
C TYR A 584 1.16 7.99 -10.42
N LEU A 585 0.03 7.84 -11.11
CA LEU A 585 -0.80 6.62 -11.07
C LEU A 585 -0.03 5.40 -11.61
N GLU A 586 0.69 5.55 -12.72
CA GLU A 586 1.54 4.48 -13.26
C GLU A 586 2.67 4.09 -12.29
N LYS A 587 3.26 5.07 -11.60
CA LYS A 587 4.26 4.83 -10.53
C LYS A 587 3.65 4.31 -9.22
N ARG A 588 2.32 4.24 -9.11
CA ARG A 588 1.55 3.92 -7.89
C ARG A 588 1.80 4.87 -6.72
N ASP A 589 2.24 6.09 -6.99
CA ASP A 589 2.30 7.16 -5.97
C ASP A 589 0.93 7.84 -5.87
N LEU A 590 0.05 7.22 -5.09
CA LEU A 590 -1.33 7.66 -4.91
C LEU A 590 -1.44 9.00 -4.18
N ASP A 591 -0.44 9.43 -3.42
CA ASP A 591 -0.44 10.71 -2.70
C ASP A 591 -0.23 11.87 -3.66
N GLN A 592 0.80 11.79 -4.51
CA GLN A 592 1.07 12.82 -5.51
C GLN A 592 0.01 12.85 -6.60
N ALA A 593 -0.46 11.67 -7.05
CA ALA A 593 -1.57 11.60 -8.00
C ALA A 593 -2.80 12.34 -7.48
N LEU A 594 -3.19 12.13 -6.22
CA LEU A 594 -4.33 12.82 -5.59
C LEU A 594 -4.17 14.34 -5.59
N ILE A 595 -2.98 14.86 -5.24
CA ILE A 595 -2.70 16.30 -5.21
C ILE A 595 -2.89 16.91 -6.60
N HIS A 596 -2.37 16.25 -7.64
CA HIS A 596 -2.49 16.73 -9.01
C HIS A 596 -3.92 16.60 -9.56
N CYS A 597 -4.66 15.53 -9.23
CA CYS A 597 -6.09 15.41 -9.53
C CYS A 597 -6.93 16.53 -8.87
N GLN A 598 -6.62 16.89 -7.63
CA GLN A 598 -7.32 17.97 -6.93
C GLN A 598 -7.06 19.33 -7.58
N LYS A 599 -5.79 19.62 -7.90
CA LYS A 599 -5.44 20.84 -8.64
C LYS A 599 -6.08 20.89 -10.03
N LEU A 600 -6.16 19.75 -10.71
CA LEU A 600 -6.88 19.60 -11.97
C LEU A 600 -8.35 19.99 -11.80
N LEU A 601 -9.02 19.40 -10.81
CA LEU A 601 -10.42 19.68 -10.51
C LEU A 601 -10.64 21.16 -10.15
N ASP A 602 -9.80 21.73 -9.28
CA ASP A 602 -9.88 23.14 -8.89
C ASP A 602 -9.71 24.09 -10.10
N ASN A 603 -8.85 23.73 -11.05
CA ASN A 603 -8.66 24.47 -12.29
C ASN A 603 -9.89 24.39 -13.20
N GLU A 604 -10.47 23.20 -13.36
CA GLU A 604 -11.68 23.03 -14.19
C GLU A 604 -12.91 23.73 -13.59
N LEU A 605 -13.05 23.74 -12.27
CA LEU A 605 -14.15 24.40 -11.55
C LEU A 605 -14.14 25.93 -11.67
N GLN A 606 -13.05 26.55 -12.13
CA GLN A 606 -13.05 27.98 -12.45
C GLN A 606 -13.94 28.32 -13.65
N ARG A 607 -14.20 27.35 -14.54
CA ARG A 607 -14.95 27.56 -15.79
C ARG A 607 -16.22 26.72 -15.88
N LYS A 608 -16.35 25.69 -15.05
CA LYS A 608 -17.40 24.67 -15.12
C LYS A 608 -18.17 24.61 -13.81
N LEU A 609 -19.43 24.21 -13.89
CA LEU A 609 -20.24 23.90 -12.72
C LEU A 609 -19.82 22.56 -12.11
N LEU A 610 -20.07 22.37 -10.82
CA LEU A 610 -19.75 21.14 -10.07
C LEU A 610 -20.33 19.86 -10.69
N GLU A 611 -21.43 19.99 -11.42
CA GLU A 611 -22.23 18.92 -12.01
C GLU A 611 -21.93 18.72 -13.51
N ASP A 612 -20.94 19.43 -14.06
CA ASP A 612 -20.61 19.35 -15.48
C ASP A 612 -20.21 17.91 -15.88
N PRO A 613 -20.84 17.30 -16.90
CA PRO A 613 -20.55 15.94 -17.35
C PRO A 613 -19.08 15.69 -17.72
N SER A 614 -18.33 16.72 -18.09
CA SER A 614 -16.90 16.60 -18.40
C SER A 614 -16.01 16.34 -17.18
N LEU A 615 -16.50 16.60 -15.96
CA LEU A 615 -15.80 16.30 -14.70
C LEU A 615 -15.92 14.83 -14.27
N ALA A 616 -16.73 14.04 -14.97
CA ALA A 616 -17.00 12.64 -14.61
C ALA A 616 -15.72 11.80 -14.51
N ASP A 617 -14.81 11.92 -15.48
CA ASP A 617 -13.55 11.16 -15.44
C ASP A 617 -12.67 11.58 -14.27
N THR A 618 -12.57 12.88 -13.99
CA THR A 618 -11.82 13.44 -12.86
C THR A 618 -12.38 12.93 -11.52
N TYR A 619 -13.70 12.99 -11.31
CA TYR A 619 -14.33 12.47 -10.09
C TYR A 619 -14.18 10.95 -9.96
N LYS A 620 -14.25 10.22 -11.06
CA LYS A 620 -14.02 8.77 -11.08
C LYS A 620 -12.60 8.45 -10.64
N THR A 621 -11.58 9.14 -11.16
CA THR A 621 -10.20 8.88 -10.78
C THR A 621 -9.93 9.22 -9.32
N ILE A 622 -10.40 10.38 -8.83
CA ILE A 622 -10.29 10.74 -7.41
C ILE A 622 -11.00 9.71 -6.51
N GLY A 623 -12.21 9.28 -6.88
CA GLY A 623 -12.95 8.24 -6.18
C GLY A 623 -12.20 6.90 -6.13
N ASN A 624 -11.55 6.51 -7.24
CA ASN A 624 -10.73 5.29 -7.31
C ASN A 624 -9.49 5.40 -6.40
N ILE A 625 -8.78 6.52 -6.42
CA ILE A 625 -7.60 6.74 -5.57
C ILE A 625 -7.98 6.65 -4.10
N TYR A 626 -9.05 7.32 -3.67
CA TYR A 626 -9.52 7.22 -2.28
C TYR A 626 -9.99 5.81 -1.90
N PHE A 627 -10.61 5.08 -2.83
CA PHE A 627 -11.00 3.69 -2.63
C PHE A 627 -9.78 2.79 -2.39
N GLU A 628 -8.73 2.91 -3.21
CA GLU A 628 -7.50 2.14 -3.07
C GLU A 628 -6.75 2.46 -1.77
N LYS A 629 -6.79 3.72 -1.32
CA LYS A 629 -6.23 4.14 -0.03
C LYS A 629 -7.07 3.70 1.18
N GLY A 630 -8.25 3.11 0.95
CA GLY A 630 -9.18 2.70 2.01
C GLY A 630 -9.99 3.84 2.66
N ASN A 631 -9.92 5.07 2.12
CA ASN A 631 -10.70 6.20 2.60
C ASN A 631 -12.10 6.21 1.96
N PHE A 632 -12.95 5.32 2.45
CA PHE A 632 -14.25 5.02 1.85
C PHE A 632 -15.25 6.18 1.88
N ASP A 633 -15.21 7.07 2.88
CA ASP A 633 -16.15 8.20 2.97
C ASP A 633 -15.88 9.28 1.91
N GLN A 634 -14.61 9.60 1.68
CA GLN A 634 -14.20 10.48 0.59
C GLN A 634 -14.56 9.83 -0.76
N ALA A 635 -14.23 8.56 -0.96
CA ALA A 635 -14.57 7.84 -2.20
C ALA A 635 -16.08 7.87 -2.50
N LEU A 636 -16.94 7.64 -1.50
CA LEU A 636 -18.40 7.76 -1.65
C LEU A 636 -18.82 9.17 -2.07
N SER A 637 -18.24 10.21 -1.48
CA SER A 637 -18.58 11.59 -1.83
C SER A 637 -18.30 11.91 -3.30
N TYR A 638 -17.16 11.46 -3.83
CA TYR A 638 -16.78 11.68 -5.22
C TYR A 638 -17.55 10.78 -6.20
N TYR A 639 -17.84 9.52 -5.83
CA TYR A 639 -18.70 8.67 -6.66
C TYR A 639 -20.16 9.15 -6.70
N ASN A 640 -20.69 9.76 -5.63
CA ASN A 640 -22.01 10.39 -5.70
C ASN A 640 -22.00 11.60 -6.64
N ARG A 641 -20.96 12.45 -6.59
CA ARG A 641 -20.81 13.55 -7.55
C ARG A 641 -20.66 13.06 -8.99
N LEU A 642 -19.93 11.97 -9.21
CA LEU A 642 -19.86 11.29 -10.50
C LEU A 642 -21.25 10.86 -10.97
N LEU A 643 -22.04 10.26 -10.07
CA LEU A 643 -23.40 9.83 -10.37
C LEU A 643 -24.28 11.04 -10.77
N ASP A 644 -24.19 12.15 -10.05
CA ASP A 644 -24.92 13.39 -10.37
C ASP A 644 -24.56 13.92 -11.77
N CYS A 645 -23.26 13.93 -12.12
CA CYS A 645 -22.78 14.35 -13.45
C CYS A 645 -23.32 13.41 -14.56
N GLN A 646 -23.35 12.10 -14.31
CA GLN A 646 -23.84 11.11 -15.27
C GLN A 646 -25.34 11.21 -15.49
N LEU A 647 -26.12 11.50 -14.44
CA LEU A 647 -27.58 11.62 -14.51
C LEU A 647 -28.06 12.85 -15.29
N GLN A 648 -27.23 13.89 -15.45
CA GLN A 648 -27.58 15.08 -16.23
C GLN A 648 -27.40 14.91 -17.75
N LYS A 649 -26.57 13.96 -18.21
CA LYS A 649 -26.25 13.77 -19.63
C LYS A 649 -27.42 13.03 -20.34
N LYS A 650 -28.08 13.69 -21.30
CA LYS A 650 -29.07 13.05 -22.21
C LYS A 650 -28.48 12.85 -23.61
N PRO A 651 -28.66 11.68 -24.25
CA PRO A 651 -29.30 10.46 -23.76
C PRO A 651 -28.35 9.64 -22.87
N LEU A 652 -28.91 8.92 -21.88
CA LEU A 652 -28.14 8.15 -20.91
C LEU A 652 -27.29 7.08 -21.60
N GLU A 653 -25.98 7.07 -21.35
CA GLU A 653 -25.23 5.82 -21.43
C GLU A 653 -25.48 5.04 -20.12
N GLU A 654 -26.54 4.24 -20.10
CA GLU A 654 -26.96 3.40 -18.95
C GLU A 654 -25.79 2.56 -18.37
N SER A 655 -24.80 2.23 -19.20
CA SER A 655 -23.59 1.48 -18.82
C SER A 655 -22.67 2.20 -17.82
N SER A 656 -22.59 3.53 -17.89
CA SER A 656 -21.67 4.33 -17.07
C SER A 656 -22.20 4.49 -15.64
N VAL A 657 -23.51 4.67 -15.53
CA VAL A 657 -24.27 4.76 -14.26
C VAL A 657 -24.23 3.42 -13.52
N ALA A 658 -24.36 2.32 -14.26
CA ALA A 658 -24.23 0.97 -13.73
C ALA A 658 -22.86 0.73 -13.04
N ASP A 659 -21.75 1.11 -13.69
CA ASP A 659 -20.41 0.98 -13.09
C ASP A 659 -20.28 1.81 -11.80
N THR A 660 -20.85 3.03 -11.77
CA THR A 660 -20.86 3.88 -10.59
C THR A 660 -21.65 3.25 -9.44
N TYR A 661 -22.87 2.74 -9.67
CA TYR A 661 -23.64 2.03 -8.64
C TYR A 661 -22.91 0.81 -8.11
N LYS A 662 -22.24 0.05 -8.99
CA LYS A 662 -21.40 -1.09 -8.60
C LYS A 662 -20.27 -0.66 -7.67
N ARG A 663 -19.54 0.43 -7.97
CA ARG A 663 -18.47 0.98 -7.12
C ARG A 663 -18.98 1.40 -5.75
N ILE A 664 -20.08 2.14 -5.70
CA ILE A 664 -20.70 2.58 -4.44
C ILE A 664 -21.18 1.36 -3.62
N GLY A 665 -21.81 0.37 -4.28
CA GLY A 665 -22.24 -0.88 -3.66
C GLY A 665 -21.08 -1.68 -3.05
N HIS A 666 -19.95 -1.78 -3.74
CA HIS A 666 -18.75 -2.41 -3.20
C HIS A 666 -18.17 -1.66 -1.99
N ILE A 667 -18.21 -0.33 -1.95
CA ILE A 667 -17.78 0.41 -0.76
C ILE A 667 -18.67 0.07 0.44
N TYR A 668 -20.01 0.11 0.29
CA TYR A 668 -20.89 -0.22 1.39
C TYR A 668 -20.75 -1.68 1.85
N LEU A 669 -20.41 -2.60 0.94
CA LEU A 669 -20.05 -3.98 1.27
C LEU A 669 -18.81 -4.03 2.17
N GLN A 670 -17.73 -3.32 1.82
CA GLN A 670 -16.52 -3.25 2.66
C GLN A 670 -16.79 -2.60 4.02
N LYS A 671 -17.69 -1.60 4.07
CA LYS A 671 -18.15 -0.99 5.34
C LYS A 671 -19.18 -1.85 6.10
N ARG A 672 -19.56 -3.03 5.59
CA ARG A 672 -20.60 -3.93 6.15
C ARG A 672 -21.97 -3.27 6.35
N ARG A 673 -22.34 -2.30 5.52
CA ARG A 673 -23.65 -1.65 5.54
C ARG A 673 -24.59 -2.32 4.54
N TYR A 674 -25.05 -3.51 4.91
CA TYR A 674 -25.77 -4.42 4.01
C TYR A 674 -27.03 -3.82 3.35
N ASP A 675 -27.82 -3.00 4.06
CA ASP A 675 -29.03 -2.39 3.48
C ASP A 675 -28.71 -1.41 2.35
N GLN A 676 -27.67 -0.59 2.51
CA GLN A 676 -27.22 0.37 1.49
C GLN A 676 -26.57 -0.36 0.31
N THR A 677 -25.82 -1.43 0.59
CA THR A 677 -25.26 -2.34 -0.42
C THR A 677 -26.37 -2.92 -1.30
N LEU A 678 -27.42 -3.49 -0.69
CA LEU A 678 -28.56 -4.06 -1.41
C LEU A 678 -29.29 -3.01 -2.24
N LEU A 679 -29.54 -1.82 -1.70
CA LEU A 679 -30.20 -0.74 -2.42
C LEU A 679 -29.47 -0.40 -3.74
N HIS A 680 -28.14 -0.30 -3.72
CA HIS A 680 -27.37 0.10 -4.90
C HIS A 680 -27.18 -1.03 -5.91
N PHE A 681 -27.01 -2.27 -5.44
CA PHE A 681 -27.01 -3.43 -6.35
C PHE A 681 -28.40 -3.70 -6.96
N HIS A 682 -29.50 -3.34 -6.28
CA HIS A 682 -30.84 -3.35 -6.90
C HIS A 682 -31.01 -2.27 -7.96
N LYS A 683 -30.58 -1.02 -7.67
CA LYS A 683 -30.57 0.05 -8.67
C LYS A 683 -29.73 -0.30 -9.91
N LEU A 684 -28.62 -1.02 -9.71
CA LEU A 684 -27.82 -1.57 -10.81
C LEU A 684 -28.66 -2.52 -11.68
N LEU A 685 -29.34 -3.51 -11.08
CA LEU A 685 -30.21 -4.46 -11.79
C LEU A 685 -31.36 -3.76 -12.54
N ASP A 686 -31.94 -2.71 -11.95
CA ASP A 686 -33.02 -1.92 -12.55
C ASP A 686 -32.54 -1.03 -13.71
N SER A 687 -31.23 -0.74 -13.78
CA SER A 687 -30.61 0.06 -14.85
C SER A 687 -30.12 -0.77 -16.05
N GLU A 688 -29.94 -2.08 -15.91
CA GLU A 688 -29.58 -3.01 -16.99
C GLU A 688 -30.73 -3.59 -17.89
N PRO A 689 -32.05 -3.42 -17.66
CA PRO A 689 -33.09 -4.17 -18.39
C PRO A 689 -33.24 -3.89 -19.90
N GLN A 690 -32.62 -2.84 -20.45
CA GLN A 690 -32.79 -2.48 -21.88
C GLN A 690 -31.75 -3.10 -22.82
N ARG A 691 -30.70 -3.77 -22.31
CA ARG A 691 -29.74 -4.51 -23.15
C ARG A 691 -30.28 -5.87 -23.57
N LYS A 692 -31.08 -5.91 -24.65
CA LYS A 692 -31.51 -7.15 -25.33
C LYS A 692 -30.37 -7.96 -26.00
N SER A 693 -29.09 -7.58 -25.88
CA SER A 693 -28.03 -8.16 -26.72
C SER A 693 -26.69 -8.58 -26.07
N LEU A 694 -26.49 -8.56 -24.75
CA LEU A 694 -25.20 -9.04 -24.18
C LEU A 694 -25.39 -9.94 -22.95
N THR A 695 -24.89 -11.17 -23.09
CA THR A 695 -24.53 -12.23 -22.12
C THR A 695 -25.21 -12.23 -20.76
N ILE A 696 -25.84 -13.35 -20.38
CA ILE A 696 -26.44 -13.60 -19.05
C ILE A 696 -25.43 -13.53 -17.87
N ALA A 697 -24.12 -13.44 -18.15
CA ALA A 697 -23.04 -13.49 -17.15
C ALA A 697 -23.00 -12.29 -16.16
N PRO A 698 -23.05 -11.00 -16.56
CA PRO A 698 -22.97 -9.87 -15.64
C PRO A 698 -24.18 -9.78 -14.69
N LEU A 699 -25.35 -10.20 -15.19
CA LEU A 699 -26.58 -10.32 -14.41
C LEU A 699 -26.42 -11.40 -13.32
N ALA A 700 -25.84 -12.54 -13.66
CA ALA A 700 -25.56 -13.62 -12.73
C ALA A 700 -24.56 -13.18 -11.64
N ASP A 701 -23.49 -12.47 -12.01
CA ASP A 701 -22.47 -11.98 -11.06
C ASP A 701 -23.08 -11.01 -10.03
N THR A 702 -23.92 -10.08 -10.48
CA THR A 702 -24.60 -9.12 -9.59
C THR A 702 -25.57 -9.84 -8.64
N GLN A 703 -26.32 -10.83 -9.13
CA GLN A 703 -27.22 -11.64 -8.30
C GLN A 703 -26.46 -12.52 -7.29
N ILE A 704 -25.27 -13.03 -7.64
CA ILE A 704 -24.39 -13.74 -6.70
C ILE A 704 -23.93 -12.79 -5.59
N ILE A 705 -23.53 -11.56 -5.91
CA ILE A 705 -23.13 -10.56 -4.89
C ILE A 705 -24.29 -10.25 -3.94
N ILE A 706 -25.50 -10.04 -4.46
CA ILE A 706 -26.71 -9.85 -3.65
C ILE A 706 -26.97 -11.07 -2.75
N GLY A 707 -26.86 -12.28 -3.31
CA GLY A 707 -26.96 -13.53 -2.54
C GLY A 707 -25.93 -13.63 -1.42
N ASN A 708 -24.67 -13.26 -1.68
CA ASN A 708 -23.58 -13.26 -0.71
C ASN A 708 -23.84 -12.23 0.42
N VAL A 709 -24.35 -11.04 0.06
CA VAL A 709 -24.74 -10.01 1.05
C VAL A 709 -25.84 -10.52 1.97
N HIS A 710 -26.88 -11.15 1.43
CA HIS A 710 -27.93 -11.75 2.24
C HIS A 710 -27.41 -12.90 3.11
N PHE A 711 -26.47 -13.71 2.60
CA PHE A 711 -25.83 -14.79 3.36
C PHE A 711 -25.02 -14.25 4.55
N GLU A 712 -24.18 -13.24 4.33
CA GLU A 712 -23.42 -12.58 5.41
C GLU A 712 -24.34 -11.90 6.43
N ASN A 713 -25.43 -11.28 5.96
CA ASN A 713 -26.44 -10.65 6.82
C ASN A 713 -27.39 -11.67 7.48
N ARG A 714 -27.08 -12.97 7.43
CA ARG A 714 -27.87 -14.09 8.01
C ARG A 714 -29.30 -14.21 7.46
N HIS A 715 -29.64 -13.54 6.36
CA HIS A 715 -30.91 -13.69 5.63
C HIS A 715 -30.85 -14.88 4.66
N LEU A 716 -30.69 -16.08 5.21
CA LEU A 716 -30.40 -17.31 4.45
C LEU A 716 -31.48 -17.64 3.40
N ASP A 717 -32.76 -17.39 3.70
CA ASP A 717 -33.86 -17.62 2.76
C ASP A 717 -33.78 -16.75 1.50
N GLN A 718 -33.47 -15.46 1.69
CA GLN A 718 -33.31 -14.53 0.58
C GLN A 718 -32.08 -14.86 -0.25
N ALA A 719 -30.98 -15.27 0.41
CA ALA A 719 -29.77 -15.72 -0.28
C ALA A 719 -30.06 -16.91 -1.21
N ILE A 720 -30.78 -17.93 -0.72
CA ILE A 720 -31.19 -19.10 -1.52
C ILE A 720 -32.01 -18.67 -2.74
N ILE A 721 -32.98 -17.75 -2.59
CA ILE A 721 -33.79 -17.27 -3.71
C ILE A 721 -32.92 -16.66 -4.82
N TYR A 722 -31.95 -15.82 -4.47
CA TYR A 722 -31.07 -15.20 -5.46
C TYR A 722 -30.13 -16.20 -6.13
N TYR A 723 -29.56 -17.14 -5.38
CA TYR A 723 -28.74 -18.20 -5.98
C TYR A 723 -29.55 -19.14 -6.88
N CYS A 724 -30.81 -19.44 -6.53
CA CYS A 724 -31.71 -20.19 -7.40
C CYS A 724 -32.02 -19.42 -8.70
N LYS A 725 -32.22 -18.10 -8.65
CA LYS A 725 -32.38 -17.27 -9.86
C LYS A 725 -31.14 -17.33 -10.77
N VAL A 726 -29.94 -17.29 -10.18
CA VAL A 726 -28.67 -17.46 -10.90
C VAL A 726 -28.62 -18.83 -11.56
N LEU A 727 -28.95 -19.88 -10.80
CA LEU A 727 -28.97 -21.26 -11.28
C LEU A 727 -29.94 -21.44 -12.46
N ASP A 728 -31.15 -20.90 -12.35
CA ASP A 728 -32.18 -20.97 -13.40
C ASP A 728 -31.71 -20.27 -14.68
N ASN A 729 -31.04 -19.12 -14.55
CA ASN A 729 -30.48 -18.39 -15.67
C ASN A 729 -29.30 -19.14 -16.33
N GLN A 730 -28.43 -19.74 -15.53
CA GLN A 730 -27.33 -20.56 -16.04
C GLN A 730 -27.86 -21.81 -16.75
N LEU A 731 -28.86 -22.52 -16.20
CA LEU A 731 -29.43 -23.72 -16.80
C LEU A 731 -30.18 -23.45 -18.12
N LYS A 732 -30.65 -22.23 -18.37
CA LYS A 732 -31.25 -21.83 -19.67
C LYS A 732 -30.23 -21.77 -20.82
N THR A 733 -28.95 -21.59 -20.52
CA THR A 733 -27.91 -21.38 -21.55
C THR A 733 -26.79 -22.40 -21.51
N LEU A 734 -26.48 -22.92 -20.34
CA LEU A 734 -25.41 -23.85 -20.07
C LEU A 734 -26.02 -25.22 -19.76
N SER A 735 -25.36 -26.28 -20.22
CA SER A 735 -25.77 -27.63 -19.83
C SER A 735 -25.66 -27.82 -18.32
N SER A 736 -26.47 -28.71 -17.74
CA SER A 736 -26.42 -29.03 -16.31
C SER A 736 -25.06 -29.56 -15.82
N ASN A 737 -24.19 -29.94 -16.76
CA ASN A 737 -22.83 -30.39 -16.53
C ASN A 737 -21.79 -29.26 -16.69
N HIS A 738 -22.19 -28.00 -16.80
CA HIS A 738 -21.25 -26.89 -16.92
C HIS A 738 -20.60 -26.54 -15.56
N PRO A 739 -19.30 -26.16 -15.51
CA PRO A 739 -18.63 -25.81 -14.25
C PRO A 739 -19.34 -24.72 -13.45
N SER A 740 -19.78 -23.65 -14.10
CA SER A 740 -20.49 -22.56 -13.43
C SER A 740 -21.79 -23.02 -12.76
N VAL A 741 -22.49 -24.01 -13.32
CA VAL A 741 -23.69 -24.60 -12.72
C VAL A 741 -23.33 -25.45 -11.49
N ALA A 742 -22.21 -26.18 -11.56
CA ALA A 742 -21.67 -26.94 -10.44
C ALA A 742 -21.23 -26.02 -9.28
N ASP A 743 -20.64 -24.86 -9.58
CA ASP A 743 -20.27 -23.87 -8.58
C ASP A 743 -21.52 -23.33 -7.87
N THR A 744 -22.57 -23.01 -8.62
CA THR A 744 -23.86 -22.56 -8.05
C THR A 744 -24.53 -23.64 -7.19
N TYR A 745 -24.50 -24.93 -7.60
CA TYR A 745 -24.96 -26.03 -6.75
C TYR A 745 -24.18 -26.12 -5.43
N THR A 746 -22.88 -25.86 -5.46
CA THR A 746 -22.02 -25.85 -4.27
C THR A 746 -22.38 -24.69 -3.34
N ILE A 747 -22.60 -23.50 -3.90
CA ILE A 747 -23.01 -22.31 -3.13
C ILE A 747 -24.35 -22.55 -2.45
N ILE A 748 -25.38 -22.99 -3.19
CA ILE A 748 -26.70 -23.28 -2.63
C ILE A 748 -26.60 -24.38 -1.56
N GLY A 749 -25.89 -25.48 -1.86
CA GLY A 749 -25.69 -26.58 -0.93
C GLY A 749 -25.06 -26.13 0.39
N ASN A 750 -24.01 -25.29 0.34
CA ASN A 750 -23.37 -24.76 1.55
C ASN A 750 -24.30 -23.82 2.35
N VAL A 751 -25.10 -22.99 1.68
CA VAL A 751 -26.08 -22.11 2.35
C VAL A 751 -27.16 -22.94 3.05
N CYS A 752 -27.61 -24.03 2.44
CA CYS A 752 -28.52 -24.98 3.08
C CYS A 752 -27.90 -25.66 4.33
N LEU A 753 -26.60 -25.96 4.33
CA LEU A 753 -25.91 -26.50 5.50
C LEU A 753 -25.84 -25.52 6.66
N GLU A 754 -25.64 -24.23 6.39
CA GLU A 754 -25.67 -23.16 7.40
C GLU A 754 -27.09 -22.86 7.90
N LYS A 755 -28.13 -23.21 7.14
CA LYS A 755 -29.56 -23.14 7.51
C LYS A 755 -30.07 -24.43 8.21
N PRO A 756 -29.17 -25.29 8.68
CA PRO A 756 -29.36 -26.75 8.89
C PRO A 756 -30.46 -27.48 8.08
N ASP A 757 -30.69 -27.10 6.82
CA ASP A 757 -31.64 -27.80 5.94
C ASP A 757 -30.91 -28.92 5.18
N PHE A 758 -30.66 -30.02 5.89
CA PHE A 758 -29.90 -31.15 5.37
C PHE A 758 -30.57 -31.81 4.15
N ASP A 759 -31.89 -31.78 4.05
CA ASP A 759 -32.62 -32.43 2.95
C ASP A 759 -32.45 -31.66 1.63
N GLN A 760 -32.55 -30.33 1.66
CA GLN A 760 -32.23 -29.53 0.47
C GLN A 760 -30.74 -29.59 0.11
N ALA A 761 -29.86 -29.55 1.12
CA ALA A 761 -28.42 -29.67 0.88
C ALA A 761 -28.09 -30.98 0.12
N LEU A 762 -28.66 -32.12 0.54
CA LEU A 762 -28.48 -33.41 -0.13
C LEU A 762 -28.90 -33.36 -1.60
N ILE A 763 -30.04 -32.75 -1.92
CA ILE A 763 -30.53 -32.64 -3.32
C ILE A 763 -29.49 -31.93 -4.19
N TYR A 764 -28.97 -30.78 -3.75
CA TYR A 764 -28.01 -30.01 -4.54
C TYR A 764 -26.63 -30.67 -4.60
N PHE A 765 -26.14 -31.27 -3.50
CA PHE A 765 -24.88 -32.02 -3.52
C PHE A 765 -24.95 -33.31 -4.34
N HIS A 766 -26.12 -33.97 -4.44
CA HIS A 766 -26.33 -35.08 -5.39
C HIS A 766 -26.34 -34.60 -6.84
N LYS A 767 -27.00 -33.47 -7.15
CA LYS A 767 -26.93 -32.86 -8.49
C LYS A 767 -25.51 -32.45 -8.88
N LEU A 768 -24.75 -31.90 -7.92
CA LEU A 768 -23.33 -31.61 -8.07
C LEU A 768 -22.52 -32.88 -8.36
N LEU A 769 -22.75 -33.93 -7.58
CA LEU A 769 -22.08 -35.22 -7.74
C LEU A 769 -22.36 -35.82 -9.12
N ASP A 770 -23.62 -35.82 -9.56
CA ASP A 770 -24.02 -36.32 -10.88
C ASP A 770 -23.37 -35.51 -12.01
N SER A 771 -23.31 -34.18 -11.87
CA SER A 771 -22.62 -33.29 -12.80
C SER A 771 -21.12 -33.61 -12.87
N GLN A 772 -20.45 -33.77 -11.72
CA GLN A 772 -19.03 -34.13 -11.63
C GLN A 772 -18.74 -35.50 -12.25
N ILE A 773 -19.54 -36.52 -11.95
CA ILE A 773 -19.41 -37.88 -12.50
C ILE A 773 -19.57 -37.88 -14.03
N LYS A 774 -20.50 -37.08 -14.57
CA LYS A 774 -20.74 -36.96 -16.02
C LYS A 774 -19.62 -36.21 -16.77
N ARG A 775 -18.82 -35.36 -16.10
CA ARG A 775 -17.82 -34.50 -16.75
C ARG A 775 -16.48 -35.18 -17.05
N LYS A 776 -16.01 -36.17 -16.26
CA LYS A 776 -14.94 -37.16 -16.63
C LYS A 776 -14.53 -38.08 -15.45
N ARG A 777 -13.74 -39.11 -15.79
CA ARG A 777 -13.37 -40.37 -15.07
C ARG A 777 -12.98 -40.23 -13.59
N LEU A 778 -13.35 -41.26 -12.83
CA LEU A 778 -12.89 -41.60 -11.47
C LEU A 778 -11.45 -41.12 -11.18
N GLY A 779 -11.25 -40.39 -10.06
CA GLY A 779 -9.95 -39.87 -9.61
C GLY A 779 -9.81 -38.32 -9.54
N ASP A 780 -10.87 -37.56 -9.83
CA ASP A 780 -10.90 -36.09 -9.72
C ASP A 780 -10.97 -35.63 -8.25
N PRO A 781 -10.08 -34.73 -7.77
CA PRO A 781 -10.13 -34.18 -6.42
C PRO A 781 -11.48 -33.57 -6.03
N SER A 782 -12.24 -33.03 -6.99
CA SER A 782 -13.55 -32.42 -6.74
C SER A 782 -14.59 -33.42 -6.20
N LEU A 783 -14.57 -34.67 -6.67
CA LEU A 783 -15.44 -35.75 -6.19
C LEU A 783 -15.15 -36.09 -4.72
N THR A 784 -13.88 -36.03 -4.31
CA THR A 784 -13.49 -36.36 -2.93
C THR A 784 -14.08 -35.37 -1.93
N ASN A 785 -14.19 -34.09 -2.30
CA ASN A 785 -14.81 -33.08 -1.44
C ASN A 785 -16.32 -33.29 -1.35
N THR A 786 -16.99 -33.57 -2.47
CA THR A 786 -18.44 -33.85 -2.50
C THR A 786 -18.81 -35.08 -1.68
N TYR A 787 -18.06 -36.19 -1.79
CA TYR A 787 -18.27 -37.38 -0.95
C TYR A 787 -18.04 -37.10 0.53
N LYS A 788 -17.06 -36.26 0.89
CA LYS A 788 -16.82 -35.84 2.27
C LYS A 788 -18.00 -35.06 2.83
N ILE A 789 -18.52 -34.11 2.06
CA ILE A 789 -19.68 -33.28 2.46
C ILE A 789 -20.90 -34.18 2.64
N LEU A 790 -21.23 -35.04 1.67
CA LEU A 790 -22.35 -35.99 1.77
C LEU A 790 -22.19 -36.92 2.99
N GLY A 791 -21.00 -37.49 3.21
CA GLY A 791 -20.72 -38.33 4.37
C GLY A 791 -20.91 -37.59 5.70
N ASN A 792 -20.47 -36.34 5.80
CA ASN A 792 -20.68 -35.51 6.97
C ASN A 792 -22.17 -35.16 7.19
N ILE A 793 -22.93 -34.87 6.14
CA ILE A 793 -24.38 -34.60 6.26
C ILE A 793 -25.10 -35.83 6.84
N TYR A 794 -24.80 -37.02 6.33
CA TYR A 794 -25.39 -38.25 6.87
C TYR A 794 -24.94 -38.55 8.30
N LEU A 795 -23.71 -38.20 8.69
CA LEU A 795 -23.25 -38.27 10.08
C LEU A 795 -24.08 -37.38 11.01
N GLU A 796 -24.30 -36.11 10.64
CA GLU A 796 -25.14 -35.18 11.42
C GLU A 796 -26.59 -35.66 11.51
N LYS A 797 -27.13 -36.25 10.43
CA LYS A 797 -28.44 -36.92 10.44
C LYS A 797 -28.46 -38.24 11.22
N ARG A 798 -27.32 -38.70 11.76
CA ARG A 798 -27.11 -39.99 12.44
C ARG A 798 -27.41 -41.24 11.59
N ASP A 799 -27.42 -41.10 10.26
CA ASP A 799 -27.47 -42.25 9.35
C ASP A 799 -26.05 -42.77 9.10
N LEU A 800 -25.58 -43.57 10.06
CA LEU A 800 -24.22 -44.11 10.08
C LEU A 800 -23.95 -45.05 8.90
N ASP A 801 -24.98 -45.69 8.33
CA ASP A 801 -24.84 -46.62 7.20
C ASP A 801 -24.57 -45.87 5.90
N GLN A 802 -25.35 -44.83 5.59
CA GLN A 802 -25.10 -44.00 4.41
C GLN A 802 -23.80 -43.21 4.54
N ALA A 803 -23.48 -42.71 5.73
CA ALA A 803 -22.20 -42.05 5.98
C ALA A 803 -21.01 -42.97 5.61
N LEU A 804 -21.04 -44.23 6.07
CA LEU A 804 -20.00 -45.21 5.73
C LEU A 804 -19.87 -45.42 4.22
N ILE A 805 -20.98 -45.55 3.49
CA ILE A 805 -20.95 -45.73 2.03
C ILE A 805 -20.20 -44.58 1.35
N TYR A 806 -20.48 -43.33 1.71
CA TYR A 806 -19.81 -42.17 1.10
C TYR A 806 -18.35 -42.02 1.53
N PHE A 807 -18.00 -42.32 2.79
CA PHE A 807 -16.59 -42.32 3.20
C PHE A 807 -15.78 -43.47 2.58
N HIS A 808 -16.40 -44.62 2.31
CA HIS A 808 -15.77 -45.69 1.52
C HIS A 808 -15.57 -45.27 0.07
N LYS A 809 -16.59 -44.69 -0.58
CA LYS A 809 -16.44 -44.12 -1.94
C LYS A 809 -15.35 -43.05 -2.01
N LEU A 810 -15.22 -42.22 -0.97
CA LEU A 810 -14.13 -41.25 -0.83
C LEU A 810 -12.76 -41.93 -0.77
N LEU A 811 -12.63 -42.99 0.02
CA LEU A 811 -11.39 -43.78 0.10
C LEU A 811 -11.06 -44.44 -1.24
N ASP A 812 -12.02 -45.12 -1.85
CA ASP A 812 -11.84 -45.83 -3.12
C ASP A 812 -11.40 -44.88 -4.24
N ASN A 813 -12.00 -43.68 -4.31
CA ASN A 813 -11.61 -42.65 -5.27
C ASN A 813 -10.16 -42.18 -5.03
N LYS A 814 -9.75 -41.97 -3.78
CA LYS A 814 -8.38 -41.57 -3.45
C LYS A 814 -7.36 -42.70 -3.69
N LEU A 815 -7.74 -43.97 -3.47
CA LEU A 815 -6.87 -45.15 -3.65
C LEU A 815 -6.62 -45.50 -5.12
N GLN A 816 -7.55 -45.20 -6.03
CA GLN A 816 -7.41 -45.48 -7.47
C GLN A 816 -6.27 -44.70 -8.17
N LYS A 817 -5.63 -43.74 -7.49
CA LYS A 817 -4.53 -42.93 -8.05
C LYS A 817 -3.12 -43.55 -7.91
N ASN A 818 -3.01 -44.85 -7.60
CA ASN A 818 -1.75 -45.59 -7.50
C ASN A 818 -0.68 -44.96 -6.57
N LEU A 819 -1.13 -44.38 -5.45
CA LEU A 819 -0.26 -43.99 -4.36
C LEU A 819 -0.80 -44.64 -3.09
N LEU A 820 -0.21 -45.80 -2.76
CA LEU A 820 -0.37 -46.38 -1.42
C LEU A 820 0.09 -45.33 -0.41
N GLU A 821 -0.79 -45.06 0.57
CA GLU A 821 -0.43 -44.44 1.85
C GLU A 821 -0.08 -42.93 1.80
N GLU A 822 -0.91 -42.13 1.13
CA GLU A 822 -0.87 -40.68 1.34
C GLU A 822 -1.37 -40.26 2.75
N PRO A 823 -0.73 -39.28 3.42
CA PRO A 823 -1.21 -38.72 4.69
C PRO A 823 -2.58 -38.03 4.57
N SER A 824 -3.05 -37.75 3.35
CA SER A 824 -4.40 -37.23 3.05
C SER A 824 -5.52 -38.25 3.29
N LEU A 825 -5.20 -39.54 3.40
CA LEU A 825 -6.13 -40.65 3.68
C LEU A 825 -6.38 -40.86 5.17
N ALA A 826 -5.45 -40.43 6.04
CA ALA A 826 -5.51 -40.69 7.47
C ALA A 826 -6.80 -40.17 8.12
N ASN A 827 -7.27 -38.98 7.72
CA ASN A 827 -8.51 -38.42 8.24
C ASN A 827 -9.76 -39.21 7.81
N ALA A 828 -9.76 -39.78 6.60
CA ALA A 828 -10.88 -40.60 6.13
C ALA A 828 -10.96 -41.92 6.91
N TYR A 829 -9.82 -42.60 7.10
CA TYR A 829 -9.73 -43.78 7.95
C TYR A 829 -10.14 -43.50 9.41
N LYS A 830 -9.75 -42.33 9.95
CA LYS A 830 -10.16 -41.91 11.29
C LYS A 830 -11.69 -41.75 11.42
N ILE A 831 -12.33 -41.11 10.45
CA ILE A 831 -13.79 -40.91 10.48
C ILE A 831 -14.51 -42.26 10.41
N ILE A 832 -14.09 -43.16 9.52
CA ILE A 832 -14.66 -44.50 9.41
C ILE A 832 -14.43 -45.30 10.70
N GLY A 833 -13.23 -45.21 11.29
CA GLY A 833 -12.93 -45.81 12.59
C GLY A 833 -13.84 -45.30 13.70
N ASN A 834 -14.12 -43.99 13.74
CA ASN A 834 -15.07 -43.41 14.69
C ASN A 834 -16.49 -43.93 14.48
N ILE A 835 -16.96 -44.04 13.23
CA ILE A 835 -18.29 -44.58 12.94
C ILE A 835 -18.41 -46.04 13.43
N TYR A 836 -17.40 -46.86 13.16
CA TYR A 836 -17.39 -48.24 13.68
C TYR A 836 -17.29 -48.31 15.20
N PHE A 837 -16.57 -47.38 15.83
CA PHE A 837 -16.49 -47.25 17.29
C PHE A 837 -17.86 -46.90 17.90
N GLU A 838 -18.58 -45.93 17.33
CA GLU A 838 -19.94 -45.55 17.77
C GLU A 838 -20.94 -46.69 17.56
N LYS A 839 -20.79 -47.48 16.49
CA LYS A 839 -21.56 -48.71 16.28
C LYS A 839 -21.19 -49.86 17.24
N GLY A 840 -20.16 -49.70 18.07
CA GLY A 840 -19.66 -50.73 18.98
C GLY A 840 -18.84 -51.85 18.30
N ASN A 841 -18.53 -51.74 17.00
CA ASN A 841 -17.69 -52.70 16.30
C ASN A 841 -16.21 -52.35 16.47
N PHE A 842 -15.68 -52.70 17.65
CA PHE A 842 -14.31 -52.36 18.04
C PHE A 842 -13.22 -52.97 17.16
N GLU A 843 -13.46 -54.12 16.52
CA GLU A 843 -12.45 -54.77 15.67
C GLU A 843 -12.24 -54.02 14.36
N GLN A 844 -13.33 -53.64 13.69
CA GLN A 844 -13.25 -52.80 12.50
C GLN A 844 -12.70 -51.41 12.83
N ALA A 845 -13.13 -50.83 13.95
CA ALA A 845 -12.59 -49.55 14.42
C ALA A 845 -11.06 -49.59 14.59
N LEU A 846 -10.52 -50.65 15.22
CA LEU A 846 -9.07 -50.85 15.37
C LEU A 846 -8.35 -50.97 14.03
N ILE A 847 -8.90 -51.71 13.06
CA ILE A 847 -8.29 -51.85 11.72
C ILE A 847 -8.15 -50.48 11.06
N TYR A 848 -9.22 -49.67 11.07
CA TYR A 848 -9.20 -48.35 10.44
C TYR A 848 -8.37 -47.32 11.22
N PHE A 849 -8.36 -47.35 12.55
CA PHE A 849 -7.47 -46.49 13.34
C PHE A 849 -5.99 -46.85 13.16
N ASN A 850 -5.65 -48.14 13.07
CA ASN A 850 -4.26 -48.56 12.77
C ASN A 850 -3.84 -48.13 11.36
N ARG A 851 -4.70 -48.31 10.34
CA ARG A 851 -4.43 -47.79 8.98
C ARG A 851 -4.27 -46.27 8.94
N SER A 852 -5.05 -45.54 9.75
CA SER A 852 -4.90 -44.09 9.91
C SER A 852 -3.56 -43.73 10.53
N LEU A 853 -3.14 -44.46 11.58
CA LEU A 853 -1.86 -44.29 12.26
C LEU A 853 -0.68 -44.60 11.33
N ASP A 854 -0.74 -45.70 10.57
CA ASP A 854 0.30 -46.11 9.63
C ASP A 854 0.52 -45.03 8.55
N CYS A 855 -0.56 -44.46 8.00
CA CYS A 855 -0.48 -43.34 7.04
C CYS A 855 0.16 -42.06 7.64
N GLN A 856 0.01 -41.83 8.96
CA GLN A 856 0.58 -40.66 9.63
C GLN A 856 2.07 -40.84 9.96
N LEU A 857 2.50 -42.06 10.26
CA LEU A 857 3.87 -42.39 10.65
C LEU A 857 4.88 -42.37 9.49
N GLN A 858 4.44 -42.49 8.22
CA GLN A 858 5.35 -42.59 7.07
C GLN A 858 6.09 -41.31 6.67
N LYS A 859 5.62 -40.11 7.03
CA LYS A 859 6.20 -38.84 6.55
C LYS A 859 6.71 -37.90 7.63
N LYS A 860 6.42 -38.15 8.91
CA LYS A 860 6.62 -37.15 9.97
C LYS A 860 7.10 -37.76 11.28
N PRO A 861 7.90 -37.02 12.09
CA PRO A 861 8.34 -37.46 13.41
C PRO A 861 7.15 -37.67 14.34
N LEU A 862 7.36 -38.48 15.40
CA LEU A 862 6.35 -38.91 16.38
C LEU A 862 5.58 -37.75 17.09
N GLU A 863 6.00 -36.49 16.94
CA GLU A 863 5.61 -35.35 17.78
C GLU A 863 4.38 -34.53 17.27
N GLU A 864 3.67 -35.01 16.23
CA GLU A 864 2.49 -34.32 15.68
C GLU A 864 1.17 -34.71 16.39
N SER A 865 0.31 -33.71 16.64
CA SER A 865 -0.95 -33.82 17.41
C SER A 865 -1.92 -34.90 16.90
N SER A 866 -1.85 -35.25 15.62
CA SER A 866 -2.69 -36.27 14.98
C SER A 866 -2.31 -37.69 15.40
N VAL A 867 -1.01 -37.98 15.56
CA VAL A 867 -0.49 -39.29 15.98
C VAL A 867 -0.85 -39.56 17.44
N VAL A 868 -0.74 -38.52 18.28
CA VAL A 868 -1.17 -38.54 19.69
C VAL A 868 -2.67 -38.87 19.82
N ASP A 869 -3.54 -38.23 19.03
CA ASP A 869 -4.99 -38.54 19.02
C ASP A 869 -5.25 -40.01 18.64
N MET A 870 -4.48 -40.58 17.70
CA MET A 870 -4.65 -41.98 17.30
C MET A 870 -4.23 -42.96 18.40
N TYR A 871 -3.07 -42.77 19.04
CA TYR A 871 -2.67 -43.62 20.18
C TYR A 871 -3.69 -43.57 21.32
N LYS A 872 -4.27 -42.38 21.61
CA LYS A 872 -5.34 -42.24 22.61
C LYS A 872 -6.59 -43.03 22.23
N ARG A 873 -7.05 -42.94 20.97
CA ARG A 873 -8.25 -43.68 20.49
C ARG A 873 -8.05 -45.20 20.55
N ILE A 874 -6.91 -45.69 20.08
CA ILE A 874 -6.60 -47.14 20.09
C ILE A 874 -6.44 -47.63 21.54
N GLY A 875 -5.74 -46.86 22.39
CA GLY A 875 -5.58 -47.15 23.82
C GLY A 875 -6.92 -47.23 24.57
N ASN A 876 -7.84 -46.31 24.28
CA ASN A 876 -9.20 -46.32 24.85
C ASN A 876 -10.01 -47.55 24.43
N ILE A 877 -9.89 -48.03 23.19
CA ILE A 877 -10.55 -49.26 22.74
C ILE A 877 -9.99 -50.47 23.51
N TYR A 878 -8.67 -50.56 23.66
CA TYR A 878 -8.07 -51.64 24.43
C TYR A 878 -8.46 -51.59 25.92
N LEU A 879 -8.63 -50.38 26.47
CA LEU A 879 -9.14 -50.18 27.83
C LEU A 879 -10.58 -50.69 27.96
N GLN A 880 -11.46 -50.37 27.02
CA GLN A 880 -12.84 -50.91 27.00
C GLN A 880 -12.88 -52.43 26.81
N LYS A 881 -11.94 -53.00 26.05
CA LYS A 881 -11.76 -54.47 25.91
C LYS A 881 -11.02 -55.10 27.11
N ARG A 882 -10.67 -54.34 28.16
CA ARG A 882 -9.90 -54.77 29.34
C ARG A 882 -8.56 -55.45 29.03
N ARG A 883 -7.88 -55.04 27.95
CA ARG A 883 -6.56 -55.54 27.55
C ARG A 883 -5.46 -54.61 28.06
N TYR A 884 -5.20 -54.66 29.37
CA TYR A 884 -4.36 -53.67 30.06
C TYR A 884 -2.94 -53.54 29.52
N ASP A 885 -2.29 -54.62 29.08
CA ASP A 885 -0.92 -54.53 28.56
C ASP A 885 -0.84 -53.76 27.23
N GLN A 886 -1.83 -53.97 26.34
CA GLN A 886 -1.93 -53.24 25.07
C GLN A 886 -2.33 -51.77 25.31
N THR A 887 -3.19 -51.54 26.29
CA THR A 887 -3.54 -50.20 26.78
C THR A 887 -2.30 -49.45 27.26
N LEU A 888 -1.52 -50.04 28.18
CA LEU A 888 -0.28 -49.43 28.71
C LEU A 888 0.73 -49.17 27.59
N LEU A 889 0.94 -50.13 26.68
CA LEU A 889 1.87 -49.95 25.54
C LEU A 889 1.55 -48.69 24.73
N HIS A 890 0.28 -48.43 24.42
CA HIS A 890 -0.12 -47.30 23.58
C HIS A 890 -0.15 -45.98 24.34
N PHE A 891 -0.54 -45.99 25.62
CA PHE A 891 -0.46 -44.79 26.45
C PHE A 891 0.97 -44.42 26.86
N HIS A 892 1.90 -45.38 26.95
CA HIS A 892 3.33 -45.10 27.10
C HIS A 892 3.92 -44.49 25.82
N LYS A 893 3.61 -45.07 24.65
CA LYS A 893 4.01 -44.46 23.37
C LYS A 893 3.49 -43.03 23.20
N LEU A 894 2.31 -42.74 23.76
CA LEU A 894 1.75 -41.38 23.81
C LEU A 894 2.52 -40.44 24.75
N LEU A 895 3.02 -40.93 25.89
CA LEU A 895 3.89 -40.12 26.76
C LEU A 895 5.26 -39.87 26.13
N ASP A 896 5.82 -40.86 25.44
CA ASP A 896 7.15 -40.78 24.81
C ASP A 896 7.16 -39.83 23.59
N SER A 897 6.01 -39.56 22.99
CA SER A 897 5.85 -38.64 21.85
C SER A 897 5.55 -37.18 22.21
N GLU A 898 5.31 -36.87 23.48
CA GLU A 898 5.04 -35.51 23.99
C GLU A 898 6.24 -34.67 24.55
N PRO A 899 7.54 -35.08 24.52
CA PRO A 899 8.58 -34.43 25.35
C PRO A 899 9.03 -33.02 24.89
N GLN A 900 8.71 -32.56 23.67
CA GLN A 900 9.10 -31.21 23.18
C GLN A 900 8.00 -30.13 23.22
N ARG A 901 6.72 -30.49 23.44
CA ARG A 901 5.62 -29.52 23.51
C ARG A 901 5.47 -28.95 24.93
N LYS A 902 6.45 -28.17 25.38
CA LYS A 902 6.41 -27.47 26.69
C LYS A 902 5.29 -26.41 26.83
N SER A 903 4.44 -26.18 25.82
CA SER A 903 3.50 -25.05 25.81
C SER A 903 2.04 -25.36 25.42
N LEU A 904 1.65 -26.61 25.16
CA LEU A 904 0.27 -26.94 24.81
C LEU A 904 -0.41 -27.72 25.93
N THR A 905 -1.05 -26.94 26.82
CA THR A 905 -2.11 -27.29 27.77
C THR A 905 -1.84 -28.48 28.69
N ASP A 906 -1.59 -28.18 29.96
CA ASP A 906 -1.46 -29.11 31.09
C ASP A 906 -2.63 -30.09 31.31
N ALA A 907 -3.63 -30.18 30.43
CA ALA A 907 -4.78 -31.07 30.56
C ALA A 907 -4.59 -32.46 29.92
N SER A 908 -3.95 -32.58 28.75
CA SER A 908 -3.85 -33.88 28.03
C SER A 908 -2.84 -34.85 28.65
N LEU A 909 -1.71 -34.34 29.12
CA LEU A 909 -0.70 -35.10 29.87
C LEU A 909 -1.27 -35.60 31.21
N VAL A 910 -2.07 -34.76 31.85
CA VAL A 910 -2.79 -34.98 33.10
C VAL A 910 -3.83 -36.10 32.93
N ASP A 911 -4.65 -36.05 31.88
CA ASP A 911 -5.59 -37.12 31.54
C ASP A 911 -4.88 -38.47 31.33
N THR A 912 -3.76 -38.46 30.60
CA THR A 912 -3.01 -39.67 30.26
C THR A 912 -2.39 -40.34 31.49
N GLN A 913 -1.74 -39.55 32.36
CA GLN A 913 -1.16 -40.06 33.60
C GLN A 913 -2.23 -40.64 34.54
N THR A 914 -3.43 -40.06 34.54
CA THR A 914 -4.58 -40.58 35.29
C THR A 914 -5.05 -41.91 34.75
N ILE A 915 -5.20 -42.04 33.43
CA ILE A 915 -5.62 -43.30 32.79
C ILE A 915 -4.59 -44.40 33.07
N ILE A 916 -3.29 -44.12 32.94
CA ILE A 916 -2.23 -45.08 33.28
C ILE A 916 -2.29 -45.47 34.76
N GLY A 917 -2.45 -44.49 35.66
CA GLY A 917 -2.63 -44.75 37.09
C GLY A 917 -3.82 -45.65 37.40
N ASN A 918 -4.97 -45.40 36.75
CA ASN A 918 -6.19 -46.21 36.88
C ASN A 918 -5.97 -47.63 36.36
N VAL A 919 -5.29 -47.79 35.22
CA VAL A 919 -4.98 -49.12 34.65
C VAL A 919 -4.05 -49.90 35.59
N HIS A 920 -3.02 -49.28 36.15
CA HIS A 920 -2.18 -49.94 37.15
C HIS A 920 -2.93 -50.27 38.43
N PHE A 921 -3.88 -49.42 38.87
CA PHE A 921 -4.73 -49.69 40.02
C PHE A 921 -5.66 -50.90 39.79
N GLU A 922 -6.35 -50.94 38.64
CA GLU A 922 -7.20 -52.08 38.26
C GLU A 922 -6.39 -53.38 38.08
N ASN A 923 -5.15 -53.26 37.59
CA ASN A 923 -4.22 -54.39 37.44
C ASN A 923 -3.45 -54.71 38.74
N ARG A 924 -3.84 -54.14 39.89
CA ARG A 924 -3.25 -54.34 41.24
C ARG A 924 -1.76 -53.98 41.39
N HIS A 925 -1.19 -53.22 40.47
CA HIS A 925 0.17 -52.64 40.56
C HIS A 925 0.16 -51.34 41.37
N LEU A 926 -0.14 -51.45 42.68
CA LEU A 926 -0.41 -50.32 43.56
C LEU A 926 0.75 -49.31 43.64
N ASP A 927 2.01 -49.76 43.64
CA ASP A 927 3.18 -48.87 43.71
C ASP A 927 3.35 -48.00 42.47
N GLN A 928 3.14 -48.59 41.30
CA GLN A 928 3.18 -47.87 40.03
C GLN A 928 2.01 -46.90 39.93
N ALA A 929 0.80 -47.32 40.34
CA ALA A 929 -0.36 -46.44 40.40
C ALA A 929 -0.11 -45.21 41.29
N ILE A 930 0.42 -45.39 42.51
CA ILE A 930 0.77 -44.28 43.40
C ILE A 930 1.81 -43.36 42.77
N SER A 931 2.84 -43.90 42.12
CA SER A 931 3.86 -43.12 41.43
C SER A 931 3.27 -42.21 40.35
N TYR A 932 2.38 -42.74 39.50
CA TYR A 932 1.72 -41.97 38.45
C TYR A 932 0.73 -40.95 39.01
N TYR A 933 -0.09 -41.30 40.02
CA TYR A 933 -0.98 -40.35 40.67
C TYR A 933 -0.23 -39.22 41.40
N ARG A 934 0.96 -39.50 41.96
CA ARG A 934 1.83 -38.46 42.54
C ARG A 934 2.38 -37.51 41.48
N LYS A 935 2.88 -38.03 40.35
CA LYS A 935 3.31 -37.20 39.22
C LYS A 935 2.18 -36.30 38.71
N PHE A 936 0.97 -36.86 38.64
CA PHE A 936 -0.24 -36.13 38.28
C PHE A 936 -0.57 -35.02 39.29
N LEU A 937 -0.53 -35.32 40.59
CA LEU A 937 -0.71 -34.35 41.66
C LEU A 937 0.31 -33.20 41.59
N ASP A 938 1.59 -33.51 41.38
CA ASP A 938 2.66 -32.52 41.29
C ASP A 938 2.46 -31.59 40.09
N ASN A 939 1.96 -32.11 38.96
CA ASN A 939 1.63 -31.30 37.79
C ASN A 939 0.39 -30.42 38.03
N GLN A 940 -0.67 -30.95 38.65
CA GLN A 940 -1.84 -30.14 39.02
C GLN A 940 -1.46 -29.01 39.98
N LEU A 941 -0.53 -29.22 40.91
CA LEU A 941 -0.10 -28.18 41.86
C LEU A 941 0.77 -27.08 41.23
N LYS A 942 1.34 -27.30 40.03
CA LYS A 942 2.04 -26.25 39.28
C LYS A 942 1.09 -25.25 38.63
N THR A 943 -0.11 -25.70 38.26
CA THR A 943 -1.08 -24.93 37.46
C THR A 943 -2.28 -24.47 38.26
N LEU A 944 -2.75 -25.31 39.18
CA LEU A 944 -3.93 -25.11 40.00
C LEU A 944 -3.50 -24.91 41.45
N SER A 945 -4.18 -24.01 42.15
CA SER A 945 -3.97 -23.88 43.59
C SER A 945 -4.30 -25.20 44.29
N TRP A 946 -3.60 -25.51 45.38
CA TRP A 946 -3.85 -26.69 46.21
C TRP A 946 -5.29 -26.79 46.76
N LYS A 947 -6.09 -25.72 46.61
CA LYS A 947 -7.50 -25.61 46.99
C LYS A 947 -8.47 -26.08 45.90
N HIS A 948 -8.01 -26.26 44.67
CA HIS A 948 -8.85 -26.58 43.52
C HIS A 948 -9.55 -27.94 43.67
N PRO A 949 -10.83 -28.10 43.28
CA PRO A 949 -11.57 -29.37 43.42
C PRO A 949 -10.83 -30.58 42.85
N SER A 950 -10.24 -30.44 41.66
CA SER A 950 -9.48 -31.53 41.02
C SER A 950 -8.27 -32.01 41.82
N VAL A 951 -7.61 -31.12 42.57
CA VAL A 951 -6.49 -31.50 43.45
C VAL A 951 -6.98 -32.28 44.67
N ARG A 952 -8.19 -31.95 45.16
CA ARG A 952 -8.84 -32.68 46.26
C ARG A 952 -9.19 -34.11 45.84
N ASP A 953 -9.74 -34.28 44.64
CA ASP A 953 -10.06 -35.61 44.10
C ASP A 953 -8.79 -36.47 44.00
N THR A 954 -7.68 -35.87 43.58
CA THR A 954 -6.37 -36.56 43.55
C THR A 954 -5.87 -36.95 44.93
N TYR A 955 -5.97 -36.08 45.94
CA TYR A 955 -5.65 -36.44 47.33
C TYR A 955 -6.50 -37.61 47.82
N LYS A 956 -7.80 -37.63 47.47
CA LYS A 956 -8.71 -38.74 47.81
C LYS A 956 -8.31 -40.04 47.10
N ILE A 957 -7.98 -39.99 45.82
CA ILE A 957 -7.55 -41.17 45.04
C ILE A 957 -6.27 -41.75 45.65
N ILE A 958 -5.22 -40.93 45.86
CA ILE A 958 -3.96 -41.41 46.45
C ILE A 958 -4.20 -41.96 47.86
N GLY A 959 -4.99 -41.26 48.68
CA GLY A 959 -5.35 -41.71 50.02
C GLY A 959 -6.02 -43.09 50.03
N ASN A 960 -6.98 -43.31 49.12
CA ASN A 960 -7.66 -44.60 48.96
C ASN A 960 -6.71 -45.71 48.48
N VAL A 961 -5.84 -45.43 47.52
CA VAL A 961 -4.85 -46.41 47.01
C VAL A 961 -3.85 -46.78 48.13
N CYS A 962 -3.45 -45.82 48.96
CA CYS A 962 -2.63 -46.07 50.15
C CYS A 962 -3.36 -46.93 51.19
N LEU A 963 -4.68 -46.77 51.36
CA LEU A 963 -5.49 -47.63 52.24
C LEU A 963 -5.56 -49.07 51.74
N GLU A 964 -5.79 -49.27 50.45
CA GLU A 964 -5.76 -50.61 49.82
C GLU A 964 -4.39 -51.28 49.98
N LYS A 965 -3.31 -50.49 49.88
CA LYS A 965 -1.93 -50.94 50.17
C LYS A 965 -1.67 -51.20 51.67
N ARG A 966 -2.56 -50.79 52.57
CA ARG A 966 -2.41 -50.76 54.04
C ARG A 966 -1.29 -49.85 54.57
N ASP A 967 -0.89 -48.84 53.79
CA ASP A 967 0.02 -47.77 54.25
C ASP A 967 -0.79 -46.66 54.94
N LEU A 968 -1.13 -46.92 56.21
CA LEU A 968 -2.00 -46.04 57.01
C LEU A 968 -1.38 -44.65 57.25
N ASP A 969 -0.05 -44.54 57.27
CA ASP A 969 0.65 -43.28 57.51
C ASP A 969 0.58 -42.34 56.31
N GLN A 970 0.86 -42.85 55.11
CA GLN A 970 0.71 -42.07 53.89
C GLN A 970 -0.76 -41.73 53.61
N ALA A 971 -1.67 -42.67 53.83
CA ALA A 971 -3.10 -42.41 53.71
C ALA A 971 -3.54 -41.23 54.60
N LEU A 972 -3.12 -41.21 55.88
CA LEU A 972 -3.42 -40.11 56.79
C LEU A 972 -2.91 -38.77 56.28
N ILE A 973 -1.68 -38.70 55.75
CA ILE A 973 -1.11 -37.45 55.23
C ILE A 973 -2.00 -36.88 54.12
N TYR A 974 -2.40 -37.71 53.14
CA TYR A 974 -3.22 -37.26 52.02
C TYR A 974 -4.66 -36.93 52.42
N PHE A 975 -5.28 -37.70 53.33
CA PHE A 975 -6.61 -37.35 53.85
C PHE A 975 -6.60 -36.10 54.72
N HIS A 976 -5.53 -35.80 55.46
CA HIS A 976 -5.39 -34.51 56.16
C HIS A 976 -5.21 -33.34 55.18
N LYS A 977 -4.45 -33.53 54.08
CA LYS A 977 -4.34 -32.52 53.02
C LYS A 977 -5.70 -32.27 52.35
N LEU A 978 -6.46 -33.34 52.06
CA LEU A 978 -7.83 -33.25 51.57
C LEU A 978 -8.72 -32.46 52.54
N LEU A 979 -8.77 -32.88 53.81
CA LEU A 979 -9.59 -32.24 54.83
C LEU A 979 -9.23 -30.76 55.02
N ARG A 980 -7.94 -30.42 55.04
CA ARG A 980 -7.47 -29.02 55.14
C ARG A 980 -7.95 -28.19 53.96
N SER A 981 -7.92 -28.75 52.74
CA SER A 981 -8.44 -28.06 51.56
C SER A 981 -9.96 -27.89 51.59
N GLU A 982 -10.71 -28.83 52.16
CA GLU A 982 -12.18 -28.74 52.22
C GLU A 982 -12.65 -27.73 53.26
N LEU A 983 -12.00 -27.71 54.44
CA LEU A 983 -12.35 -26.84 55.58
C LEU A 983 -12.16 -25.34 55.34
N GLU A 984 -11.37 -24.93 54.35
CA GLU A 984 -11.25 -23.50 54.00
C GLU A 984 -12.45 -22.96 53.24
N ARG A 985 -13.24 -23.83 52.59
CA ARG A 985 -14.43 -23.43 51.81
C ARG A 985 -15.73 -23.74 52.56
N ILE A 986 -15.70 -24.77 53.39
CA ILE A 986 -16.88 -25.44 53.89
C ILE A 986 -16.85 -25.42 55.43
N PRO A 987 -17.95 -25.07 56.11
CA PRO A 987 -17.99 -25.05 57.56
C PRO A 987 -17.71 -26.43 58.14
N LEU A 988 -17.12 -26.46 59.34
CA LEU A 988 -16.69 -27.68 60.05
C LEU A 988 -17.75 -28.77 60.18
N LYS A 989 -19.04 -28.40 60.12
CA LYS A 989 -20.20 -29.27 60.31
C LYS A 989 -20.93 -29.61 59.01
N ASP A 990 -20.37 -29.27 57.85
CA ASP A 990 -21.04 -29.54 56.59
C ASP A 990 -21.15 -31.05 56.31
N PRO A 991 -22.30 -31.53 55.84
CA PRO A 991 -22.50 -32.94 55.48
C PRO A 991 -21.47 -33.52 54.50
N SER A 992 -20.87 -32.71 53.62
CA SER A 992 -19.91 -33.20 52.62
C SER A 992 -18.60 -33.72 53.24
N LEU A 993 -18.26 -33.29 54.46
CA LEU A 993 -17.03 -33.70 55.18
C LEU A 993 -17.17 -35.06 55.87
N ALA A 994 -18.38 -35.62 55.91
CA ALA A 994 -18.67 -36.86 56.65
C ALA A 994 -17.78 -38.02 56.19
N ASP A 995 -17.63 -38.25 54.89
CA ASP A 995 -16.81 -39.36 54.38
C ASP A 995 -15.33 -39.20 54.76
N THR A 996 -14.79 -37.98 54.64
CA THR A 996 -13.40 -37.67 55.00
C THR A 996 -13.15 -37.89 56.50
N TYR A 997 -14.07 -37.42 57.37
CA TYR A 997 -13.96 -37.64 58.82
C TYR A 997 -14.10 -39.12 59.21
N LYS A 998 -14.99 -39.87 58.55
CA LYS A 998 -15.17 -41.30 58.76
C LYS A 998 -13.88 -42.07 58.42
N ILE A 999 -13.27 -41.77 57.29
CA ILE A 999 -12.01 -42.41 56.86
C ILE A 999 -10.89 -42.11 57.85
N ILE A 1000 -10.67 -40.84 58.20
CA ILE A 1000 -9.61 -40.44 59.15
C ILE A 1000 -9.86 -41.05 60.54
N GLY A 1001 -11.11 -41.04 61.01
CA GLY A 1001 -11.51 -41.66 62.28
C GLY A 1001 -11.24 -43.16 62.30
N ASN A 1002 -11.56 -43.88 61.22
CA ASN A 1002 -11.27 -45.30 61.07
C ASN A 1002 -9.76 -45.57 61.09
N ILE A 1003 -8.95 -44.79 60.37
CA ILE A 1003 -7.50 -44.98 60.38
C ILE A 1003 -6.93 -44.79 61.79
N TYR A 1004 -7.33 -43.73 62.51
CA TYR A 1004 -6.88 -43.54 63.90
C TYR A 1004 -7.37 -44.63 64.85
N PHE A 1005 -8.58 -45.16 64.62
CA PHE A 1005 -9.11 -46.29 65.40
C PHE A 1005 -8.29 -47.57 65.17
N GLU A 1006 -7.90 -47.86 63.93
CA GLU A 1006 -7.01 -48.98 63.60
C GLU A 1006 -5.60 -48.80 64.18
N LYS A 1007 -5.06 -47.58 64.14
CA LYS A 1007 -3.80 -47.21 64.80
C LYS A 1007 -3.88 -47.15 66.33
N ARG A 1008 -5.03 -47.50 66.92
CA ARG A 1008 -5.31 -47.49 68.38
C ARG A 1008 -5.21 -46.10 69.05
N ASN A 1009 -5.21 -45.01 68.29
CA ASN A 1009 -5.29 -43.66 68.85
C ASN A 1009 -6.76 -43.28 69.09
N LEU A 1010 -7.30 -43.76 70.21
CA LEU A 1010 -8.72 -43.66 70.54
C LEU A 1010 -9.18 -42.22 70.76
N ASP A 1011 -8.32 -41.33 71.24
CA ASP A 1011 -8.67 -39.92 71.49
C ASP A 1011 -8.88 -39.14 70.19
N LYS A 1012 -7.96 -39.28 69.23
CA LYS A 1012 -8.12 -38.66 67.91
C LYS A 1012 -9.28 -39.27 67.14
N ALA A 1013 -9.42 -40.60 67.18
CA ALA A 1013 -10.56 -41.28 66.55
C ALA A 1013 -11.90 -40.75 67.09
N LEU A 1014 -11.99 -40.51 68.40
CA LEU A 1014 -13.18 -39.95 69.03
C LEU A 1014 -13.52 -38.56 68.50
N ILE A 1015 -12.52 -37.67 68.37
CA ILE A 1015 -12.69 -36.31 67.84
C ILE A 1015 -13.23 -36.36 66.40
N TYR A 1016 -12.70 -37.24 65.55
CA TYR A 1016 -13.13 -37.32 64.16
C TYR A 1016 -14.52 -37.97 64.02
N PHE A 1017 -14.84 -38.99 64.81
CA PHE A 1017 -16.19 -39.56 64.80
C PHE A 1017 -17.24 -38.63 65.44
N SER A 1018 -16.88 -37.79 66.41
CA SER A 1018 -17.80 -36.77 66.93
C SER A 1018 -18.08 -35.69 65.87
N ARG A 1019 -17.06 -35.28 65.11
CA ARG A 1019 -17.25 -34.36 63.98
C ARG A 1019 -18.08 -34.99 62.85
N LEU A 1020 -17.86 -36.27 62.55
CA LEU A 1020 -18.72 -37.04 61.64
C LEU A 1020 -20.19 -36.97 62.08
N LEU A 1021 -20.45 -37.20 63.38
CA LEU A 1021 -21.80 -37.14 63.93
C LEU A 1021 -22.42 -35.74 63.76
N ASP A 1022 -21.66 -34.67 64.07
CA ASP A 1022 -22.12 -33.29 63.89
C ASP A 1022 -22.49 -33.00 62.42
N CYS A 1023 -21.70 -33.50 61.46
CA CYS A 1023 -21.98 -33.34 60.03
C CYS A 1023 -23.27 -34.04 59.59
N GLN A 1024 -23.47 -35.27 60.06
CA GLN A 1024 -24.64 -36.07 59.67
C GLN A 1024 -25.95 -35.53 60.26
N LEU A 1025 -25.90 -34.90 61.43
CA LEU A 1025 -27.05 -34.24 62.06
C LEU A 1025 -27.54 -33.00 61.27
N GLN A 1026 -26.71 -32.40 60.41
CA GLN A 1026 -27.08 -31.23 59.60
C GLN A 1026 -27.69 -31.56 58.22
N ARG A 1027 -27.65 -32.82 57.77
CA ARG A 1027 -28.09 -33.23 56.42
C ARG A 1027 -29.62 -33.37 56.34
N GLN A 1028 -30.30 -32.71 55.39
CA GLN A 1028 -31.72 -32.92 55.08
C GLN A 1028 -31.94 -33.52 53.68
N PRO A 1029 -32.78 -34.57 53.53
CA PRO A 1029 -33.42 -35.35 54.59
C PRO A 1029 -32.37 -36.14 55.38
N LEU A 1030 -32.61 -36.32 56.68
CA LEU A 1030 -31.72 -37.09 57.56
C LEU A 1030 -31.62 -38.52 57.03
N GLU A 1031 -30.47 -38.90 56.46
CA GLU A 1031 -30.16 -40.30 56.25
C GLU A 1031 -29.88 -40.94 57.61
N GLU A 1032 -30.93 -41.30 58.33
CA GLU A 1032 -30.91 -41.87 59.70
C GLU A 1032 -29.96 -43.07 59.85
N SER A 1033 -29.71 -43.79 58.75
CA SER A 1033 -28.71 -44.87 58.66
C SER A 1033 -27.29 -44.42 58.99
N SER A 1034 -26.89 -43.25 58.49
CA SER A 1034 -25.51 -42.75 58.59
C SER A 1034 -25.19 -42.25 60.00
N VAL A 1035 -26.17 -41.61 60.65
CA VAL A 1035 -26.11 -41.11 62.03
C VAL A 1035 -25.95 -42.27 63.02
N GLY A 1036 -26.69 -43.36 62.81
CA GLY A 1036 -26.56 -44.58 63.60
C GLY A 1036 -25.14 -45.17 63.56
N ASP A 1037 -24.51 -45.21 62.38
CA ASP A 1037 -23.14 -45.72 62.25
C ASP A 1037 -22.11 -44.87 63.02
N ALA A 1038 -22.27 -43.54 63.05
CA ALA A 1038 -21.41 -42.65 63.84
C ALA A 1038 -21.58 -42.89 65.35
N TYR A 1039 -22.82 -43.04 65.83
CA TYR A 1039 -23.08 -43.40 67.23
C TYR A 1039 -22.47 -44.75 67.60
N LYS A 1040 -22.52 -45.75 66.71
CA LYS A 1040 -21.86 -47.05 66.89
C LYS A 1040 -20.34 -46.89 67.02
N MET A 1041 -19.72 -46.10 66.14
CA MET A 1041 -18.26 -45.86 66.17
C MET A 1041 -17.82 -45.20 67.47
N ILE A 1042 -18.55 -44.18 67.94
CA ILE A 1042 -18.30 -43.52 69.23
C ILE A 1042 -18.51 -44.49 70.41
N GLY A 1043 -19.61 -45.25 70.40
CA GLY A 1043 -19.89 -46.26 71.41
C GLY A 1043 -18.79 -47.32 71.50
N ASN A 1044 -18.27 -47.79 70.36
CA ASN A 1044 -17.16 -48.75 70.30
C ASN A 1044 -15.86 -48.18 70.90
N ILE A 1045 -15.60 -46.89 70.76
CA ILE A 1045 -14.44 -46.25 71.40
C ILE A 1045 -14.61 -46.23 72.91
N TYR A 1046 -15.76 -45.79 73.41
CA TYR A 1046 -16.03 -45.76 74.85
C TYR A 1046 -16.05 -47.17 75.47
N LEU A 1047 -16.48 -48.18 74.71
CA LEU A 1047 -16.37 -49.58 75.11
C LEU A 1047 -14.91 -49.99 75.30
N LYS A 1048 -14.04 -49.67 74.34
CA LYS A 1048 -12.59 -49.93 74.44
C LYS A 1048 -11.93 -49.13 75.57
N LYS A 1049 -12.43 -47.93 75.88
CA LYS A 1049 -12.02 -47.12 77.03
C LYS A 1049 -12.62 -47.58 78.38
N ARG A 1050 -13.46 -48.63 78.38
CA ARG A 1050 -14.16 -49.18 79.57
C ARG A 1050 -15.16 -48.23 80.25
N HIS A 1051 -15.71 -47.25 79.52
CA HIS A 1051 -16.81 -46.40 80.02
C HIS A 1051 -18.16 -46.99 79.61
N SER A 1052 -18.65 -47.94 80.40
CA SER A 1052 -19.87 -48.72 80.13
C SER A 1052 -21.13 -47.87 80.01
N ASP A 1053 -21.32 -46.87 80.87
CA ASP A 1053 -22.57 -46.11 80.92
C ASP A 1053 -22.72 -45.17 79.72
N VAL A 1054 -21.61 -44.54 79.32
CA VAL A 1054 -21.53 -43.71 78.11
C VAL A 1054 -21.65 -44.57 76.85
N THR A 1055 -21.11 -45.79 76.88
CA THR A 1055 -21.27 -46.77 75.79
C THR A 1055 -22.75 -47.10 75.58
N LEU A 1056 -23.47 -47.41 76.66
CA LEU A 1056 -24.91 -47.69 76.60
C LEU A 1056 -25.71 -46.47 76.13
N HIS A 1057 -25.35 -45.25 76.57
CA HIS A 1057 -25.99 -44.02 76.11
C HIS A 1057 -25.93 -43.84 74.59
N TYR A 1058 -24.75 -43.97 73.98
CA TYR A 1058 -24.59 -43.80 72.54
C TYR A 1058 -25.15 -44.97 71.72
N LEU A 1059 -25.08 -46.20 72.23
CA LEU A 1059 -25.72 -47.35 71.59
C LEU A 1059 -27.25 -47.22 71.62
N ASN A 1060 -27.85 -46.69 72.69
CA ASN A 1060 -29.28 -46.41 72.73
C ASN A 1060 -29.69 -45.34 71.71
N LYS A 1061 -28.92 -44.25 71.58
CA LYS A 1061 -29.15 -43.24 70.53
C LYS A 1061 -29.06 -43.81 69.12
N MET A 1062 -28.17 -44.78 68.88
CA MET A 1062 -28.13 -45.53 67.62
C MET A 1062 -29.45 -46.30 67.38
N PHE A 1063 -29.98 -47.01 68.38
CA PHE A 1063 -31.23 -47.76 68.24
C PHE A 1063 -32.43 -46.85 67.99
N ASP A 1064 -32.55 -45.74 68.73
CA ASP A 1064 -33.63 -44.76 68.55
C ASP A 1064 -33.61 -44.16 67.12
N SER A 1065 -32.42 -43.92 66.57
CA SER A 1065 -32.28 -43.44 65.18
C SER A 1065 -32.62 -44.49 64.12
N GLN A 1066 -32.60 -45.79 64.44
CA GLN A 1066 -32.82 -46.88 63.46
C GLN A 1066 -34.23 -47.51 63.54
N SER A 1067 -35.00 -47.27 64.60
CA SER A 1067 -36.32 -47.90 64.82
C SER A 1067 -37.42 -47.41 63.88
N GLN A 1068 -37.21 -46.33 63.12
CA GLN A 1068 -38.20 -45.80 62.16
C GLN A 1068 -38.16 -46.48 60.78
N ARG A 1069 -37.19 -47.36 60.49
CA ARG A 1069 -37.13 -48.10 59.21
C ARG A 1069 -37.71 -49.52 59.33
N LYS A 1070 -38.67 -49.83 58.45
CA LYS A 1070 -39.21 -51.20 58.22
C LYS A 1070 -38.24 -52.17 57.53
N SER A 1071 -36.95 -51.84 57.34
CA SER A 1071 -35.93 -52.74 56.75
C SER A 1071 -34.85 -53.16 57.75
N LEU A 1072 -35.18 -54.14 58.58
CA LEU A 1072 -34.33 -54.71 59.64
C LEU A 1072 -33.45 -55.86 59.13
N THR A 1073 -32.55 -55.57 58.20
CA THR A 1073 -31.46 -56.49 57.82
C THR A 1073 -30.15 -55.74 57.87
N ASN A 1074 -29.50 -55.70 59.05
CA ASN A 1074 -28.16 -55.12 59.13
C ASN A 1074 -27.27 -55.76 60.20
N LYS A 1075 -26.13 -56.26 59.74
CA LYS A 1075 -25.00 -56.80 60.52
C LYS A 1075 -24.58 -55.86 61.66
N SER A 1076 -24.74 -54.55 61.46
CA SER A 1076 -24.44 -53.51 62.46
C SER A 1076 -25.30 -53.60 63.73
N LEU A 1077 -26.58 -53.97 63.59
CA LEU A 1077 -27.53 -54.16 64.68
C LEU A 1077 -27.19 -55.41 65.51
N ILE A 1078 -26.78 -56.49 64.84
CA ILE A 1078 -26.33 -57.74 65.47
C ILE A 1078 -25.07 -57.49 66.31
N ASP A 1079 -24.10 -56.76 65.76
CA ASP A 1079 -22.87 -56.41 66.47
C ASP A 1079 -23.13 -55.51 67.68
N ALA A 1080 -23.99 -54.49 67.54
CA ALA A 1080 -24.39 -53.63 68.64
C ALA A 1080 -25.11 -54.40 69.75
N ARG A 1081 -25.99 -55.36 69.41
CA ARG A 1081 -26.68 -56.23 70.37
C ARG A 1081 -25.72 -57.15 71.14
N LYS A 1082 -24.69 -57.69 70.48
CA LYS A 1082 -23.62 -58.45 71.16
C LYS A 1082 -22.90 -57.58 72.18
N ILE A 1083 -22.62 -56.33 71.83
CA ILE A 1083 -21.95 -55.37 72.72
C ILE A 1083 -22.86 -55.03 73.92
N VAL A 1084 -24.12 -54.67 73.69
CA VAL A 1084 -25.09 -54.36 74.77
C VAL A 1084 -25.30 -55.55 75.70
N ARG A 1085 -25.44 -56.76 75.15
CA ARG A 1085 -25.53 -58.01 75.94
C ARG A 1085 -24.31 -58.19 76.83
N ASN A 1086 -23.11 -58.03 76.27
CA ASN A 1086 -21.86 -58.21 77.02
C ASN A 1086 -21.70 -57.13 78.11
N VAL A 1087 -22.08 -55.87 77.83
CA VAL A 1087 -22.01 -54.78 78.82
C VAL A 1087 -22.97 -55.02 79.99
N HIS A 1088 -24.24 -55.37 79.73
CA HIS A 1088 -25.21 -55.63 80.79
C HIS A 1088 -24.92 -56.90 81.60
N PHE A 1089 -24.39 -57.95 80.95
CA PHE A 1089 -24.00 -59.17 81.65
C PHE A 1089 -22.83 -58.93 82.62
N VAL A 1090 -21.85 -58.12 82.21
CA VAL A 1090 -20.69 -57.77 83.06
C VAL A 1090 -21.09 -56.90 84.25
N GLN A 1091 -22.12 -56.04 84.12
CA GLN A 1091 -22.54 -55.12 85.18
C GLN A 1091 -23.60 -55.65 86.16
N ARG A 1092 -24.08 -56.92 86.04
CA ARG A 1092 -25.11 -57.55 86.91
C ARG A 1092 -26.46 -56.79 87.05
N HIS A 1093 -26.74 -55.74 86.27
CA HIS A 1093 -28.02 -55.02 86.26
C HIS A 1093 -29.09 -55.73 85.40
N LEU A 1094 -29.47 -56.95 85.80
CA LEU A 1094 -30.39 -57.80 85.04
C LEU A 1094 -31.80 -57.19 84.89
N ASP A 1095 -32.31 -56.45 85.87
CA ASP A 1095 -33.66 -55.89 85.83
C ASP A 1095 -33.85 -54.80 84.76
N GLN A 1096 -32.88 -53.90 84.63
CA GLN A 1096 -32.92 -52.86 83.60
C GLN A 1096 -32.74 -53.47 82.20
N ALA A 1097 -31.87 -54.48 82.09
CA ALA A 1097 -31.68 -55.21 80.84
C ALA A 1097 -32.96 -55.97 80.42
N ILE A 1098 -33.63 -56.68 81.33
CA ILE A 1098 -34.90 -57.38 81.04
C ILE A 1098 -35.97 -56.39 80.59
N ARG A 1099 -36.13 -55.25 81.27
CA ARG A 1099 -37.07 -54.19 80.85
C ARG A 1099 -36.76 -53.67 79.45
N TYR A 1100 -35.48 -53.43 79.16
CA TYR A 1100 -35.03 -52.97 77.85
C TYR A 1100 -35.33 -54.00 76.75
N TYR A 1101 -34.92 -55.26 76.95
CA TYR A 1101 -35.13 -56.32 75.96
C TYR A 1101 -36.62 -56.67 75.78
N ARG A 1102 -37.47 -56.50 76.82
CA ARG A 1102 -38.93 -56.60 76.68
C ARG A 1102 -39.49 -55.52 75.75
N LYS A 1103 -39.14 -54.25 75.99
CA LYS A 1103 -39.54 -53.15 75.09
C LYS A 1103 -39.05 -53.36 73.66
N LEU A 1104 -37.83 -53.89 73.50
CA LEU A 1104 -37.29 -54.28 72.19
C LEU A 1104 -38.08 -55.42 71.55
N LEU A 1105 -38.49 -56.42 72.32
CA LEU A 1105 -39.29 -57.55 71.83
C LEU A 1105 -40.67 -57.07 71.34
N ASP A 1106 -41.30 -56.15 72.06
CA ASP A 1106 -42.59 -55.58 71.69
C ASP A 1106 -42.49 -54.81 70.37
N ASN A 1107 -41.49 -53.93 70.24
CA ASN A 1107 -41.23 -53.23 68.97
C ASN A 1107 -40.92 -54.20 67.81
N GLN A 1108 -40.18 -55.30 68.06
CA GLN A 1108 -39.90 -56.31 67.04
C GLN A 1108 -41.15 -57.08 66.62
N ARG A 1109 -42.08 -57.37 67.54
CA ARG A 1109 -43.33 -58.06 67.22
C ARG A 1109 -44.23 -57.22 66.31
N GLU A 1110 -44.23 -55.91 66.49
CA GLU A 1110 -44.99 -54.99 65.63
C GLU A 1110 -44.39 -54.82 64.23
N THR A 1111 -43.07 -54.99 64.09
CA THR A 1111 -42.34 -54.63 62.85
C THR A 1111 -41.88 -55.84 62.03
N LEU A 1112 -41.64 -56.99 62.64
CA LEU A 1112 -41.07 -58.17 61.98
C LEU A 1112 -42.11 -59.28 61.80
N SER A 1113 -41.96 -60.07 60.74
CA SER A 1113 -42.78 -61.27 60.56
C SER A 1113 -42.56 -62.26 61.69
N TRP A 1114 -43.60 -63.00 62.06
CA TRP A 1114 -43.59 -63.85 63.25
C TRP A 1114 -42.44 -64.89 63.28
N ASN A 1115 -41.96 -65.34 62.11
CA ASN A 1115 -40.86 -66.30 61.94
C ASN A 1115 -39.45 -65.67 61.85
N HIS A 1116 -39.31 -64.35 62.03
CA HIS A 1116 -38.02 -63.70 61.83
C HIS A 1116 -36.97 -64.18 62.87
N PRO A 1117 -35.74 -64.57 62.45
CA PRO A 1117 -34.71 -65.10 63.37
C PRO A 1117 -34.37 -64.16 64.54
N LEU A 1118 -34.45 -62.85 64.32
CA LEU A 1118 -34.18 -61.84 65.35
C LEU A 1118 -35.15 -61.90 66.55
N LEU A 1119 -36.40 -62.35 66.33
CA LEU A 1119 -37.35 -62.56 67.42
C LEU A 1119 -36.86 -63.72 68.29
N ALA A 1120 -36.45 -64.84 67.68
CA ALA A 1120 -35.97 -66.03 68.38
C ALA A 1120 -34.73 -65.74 69.26
N ASP A 1121 -33.78 -64.96 68.75
CA ASP A 1121 -32.62 -64.50 69.52
C ASP A 1121 -33.03 -63.66 70.74
N THR A 1122 -34.00 -62.77 70.56
CA THR A 1122 -34.48 -61.88 71.64
C THR A 1122 -35.22 -62.67 72.73
N TYR A 1123 -36.06 -63.64 72.36
CA TYR A 1123 -36.68 -64.58 73.32
C TYR A 1123 -35.64 -65.37 74.11
N THR A 1124 -34.60 -65.87 73.43
CA THR A 1124 -33.51 -66.63 74.05
C THR A 1124 -32.75 -65.78 75.07
N ILE A 1125 -32.44 -64.53 74.73
CA ILE A 1125 -31.73 -63.60 75.62
C ILE A 1125 -32.58 -63.29 76.86
N ILE A 1126 -33.87 -62.98 76.71
CA ILE A 1126 -34.75 -62.70 77.85
C ILE A 1126 -34.93 -63.94 78.72
N GLY A 1127 -35.18 -65.11 78.12
CA GLY A 1127 -35.31 -66.38 78.84
C GLY A 1127 -34.07 -66.70 79.68
N ASN A 1128 -32.87 -66.57 79.09
CA ASN A 1128 -31.61 -66.79 79.81
C ASN A 1128 -31.36 -65.76 80.92
N MET A 1129 -31.78 -64.49 80.74
CA MET A 1129 -31.67 -63.48 81.79
C MET A 1129 -32.64 -63.75 82.96
N CYS A 1130 -33.87 -64.18 82.68
CA CYS A 1130 -34.83 -64.61 83.69
C CYS A 1130 -34.30 -65.84 84.47
N LEU A 1131 -33.67 -66.80 83.77
CA LEU A 1131 -32.96 -67.92 84.39
C LEU A 1131 -31.83 -67.48 85.32
N GLY A 1132 -31.00 -66.52 84.88
CA GLY A 1132 -29.94 -65.94 85.71
C GLY A 1132 -30.46 -65.24 86.97
N LYS A 1133 -31.71 -64.77 86.96
CA LYS A 1133 -32.41 -64.19 88.12
C LYS A 1133 -33.16 -65.24 88.96
N ARG A 1134 -33.19 -66.52 88.55
CA ARG A 1134 -34.06 -67.58 89.09
C ARG A 1134 -35.56 -67.25 89.02
N ASP A 1135 -35.97 -66.39 88.07
CA ASP A 1135 -37.38 -66.11 87.77
C ASP A 1135 -37.90 -67.14 86.76
N PHE A 1136 -38.08 -68.36 87.25
CA PHE A 1136 -38.36 -69.54 86.44
C PHE A 1136 -39.71 -69.44 85.69
N SER A 1137 -40.73 -68.83 86.30
CA SER A 1137 -42.07 -68.72 85.71
C SER A 1137 -42.06 -67.85 84.44
N HIS A 1138 -41.40 -66.69 84.49
CA HIS A 1138 -41.26 -65.85 83.31
C HIS A 1138 -40.28 -66.47 82.29
N ALA A 1139 -39.22 -67.16 82.74
CA ALA A 1139 -38.31 -67.85 81.84
C ALA A 1139 -39.05 -68.89 80.97
N LEU A 1140 -39.91 -69.71 81.57
CA LEU A 1140 -40.73 -70.71 80.86
C LEU A 1140 -41.59 -70.07 79.77
N ILE A 1141 -42.26 -68.95 80.04
CA ILE A 1141 -43.09 -68.25 79.05
C ILE A 1141 -42.29 -67.92 77.78
N TYR A 1142 -41.08 -67.37 77.95
CA TYR A 1142 -40.26 -66.98 76.81
C TYR A 1142 -39.65 -68.18 76.08
N PHE A 1143 -39.25 -69.24 76.79
CA PHE A 1143 -38.73 -70.46 76.16
C PHE A 1143 -39.81 -71.27 75.46
N TYR A 1144 -41.05 -71.28 75.94
CA TYR A 1144 -42.17 -71.91 75.24
C TYR A 1144 -42.55 -71.15 73.96
N GLU A 1145 -42.57 -69.81 74.00
CA GLU A 1145 -42.77 -69.00 72.80
C GLU A 1145 -41.63 -69.20 71.78
N LEU A 1146 -40.39 -69.34 72.26
CA LEU A 1146 -39.24 -69.70 71.41
C LEU A 1146 -39.40 -71.09 70.78
N LEU A 1147 -39.78 -72.08 71.60
CA LEU A 1147 -39.98 -73.46 71.18
C LEU A 1147 -41.09 -73.57 70.11
N LYS A 1148 -42.22 -72.87 70.34
CA LYS A 1148 -43.34 -72.79 69.40
C LYS A 1148 -42.91 -72.23 68.05
N LYS A 1149 -42.02 -71.25 68.04
CA LYS A 1149 -41.41 -70.69 66.81
C LYS A 1149 -40.48 -71.68 66.13
N GLN A 1150 -39.59 -72.32 66.88
CA GLN A 1150 -38.63 -73.30 66.35
C GLN A 1150 -39.33 -74.49 65.70
N LEU A 1151 -40.34 -75.07 66.36
CA LEU A 1151 -41.09 -76.22 65.86
C LEU A 1151 -41.93 -75.90 64.62
N ARG A 1152 -42.46 -74.67 64.49
CA ARG A 1152 -43.20 -74.28 63.27
C ARG A 1152 -42.27 -74.12 62.06
N SER A 1153 -41.01 -73.74 62.28
CA SER A 1153 -39.99 -73.64 61.23
C SER A 1153 -39.37 -74.98 60.82
N SER A 1154 -39.36 -75.95 61.73
CA SER A 1154 -38.86 -77.31 61.51
C SER A 1154 -39.75 -78.28 62.30
N PRO A 1155 -40.84 -78.79 61.69
CA PRO A 1155 -41.83 -79.62 62.38
C PRO A 1155 -41.24 -80.90 62.98
N SER A 1156 -40.17 -81.43 62.39
CA SER A 1156 -39.46 -82.62 62.86
C SER A 1156 -38.51 -82.36 64.04
N GLY A 1157 -38.41 -81.12 64.51
CA GLY A 1157 -37.42 -80.67 65.49
C GLY A 1157 -36.02 -80.53 64.87
N ASN A 1158 -35.23 -79.60 65.40
CA ASN A 1158 -33.81 -79.44 65.12
C ASN A 1158 -33.01 -79.30 66.43
N ALA A 1159 -31.68 -79.24 66.34
CA ALA A 1159 -30.81 -79.13 67.52
C ALA A 1159 -31.14 -77.91 68.41
N SER A 1160 -31.72 -76.84 67.85
CA SER A 1160 -32.11 -75.64 68.62
C SER A 1160 -33.40 -75.85 69.42
N SER A 1161 -34.43 -76.50 68.85
CA SER A 1161 -35.61 -76.91 69.61
C SER A 1161 -35.28 -77.96 70.65
N ALA A 1162 -34.35 -78.88 70.35
CA ALA A 1162 -33.89 -79.88 71.30
C ALA A 1162 -33.21 -79.23 72.51
N ASN A 1163 -32.36 -78.21 72.29
CA ASN A 1163 -31.74 -77.45 73.38
C ASN A 1163 -32.79 -76.68 74.21
N THR A 1164 -33.78 -76.07 73.55
CA THR A 1164 -34.86 -75.37 74.26
C THR A 1164 -35.67 -76.32 75.13
N TYR A 1165 -35.98 -77.52 74.64
CA TYR A 1165 -36.58 -78.60 75.45
C TYR A 1165 -35.69 -78.98 76.64
N THR A 1166 -34.37 -79.09 76.47
CA THR A 1166 -33.46 -79.34 77.59
C THR A 1166 -33.52 -78.23 78.64
N ILE A 1167 -33.52 -76.97 78.21
CA ILE A 1167 -33.58 -75.81 79.12
C ILE A 1167 -34.91 -75.79 79.87
N ILE A 1168 -36.03 -76.06 79.20
CA ILE A 1168 -37.34 -76.16 79.85
C ILE A 1168 -37.35 -77.32 80.86
N GLY A 1169 -36.77 -78.47 80.50
CA GLY A 1169 -36.60 -79.60 81.41
C GLY A 1169 -35.77 -79.23 82.66
N ASP A 1170 -34.67 -78.50 82.47
CA ASP A 1170 -33.83 -78.00 83.57
C ASP A 1170 -34.61 -77.07 84.50
N ILE A 1171 -35.44 -76.19 83.94
CA ILE A 1171 -36.29 -75.30 84.74
C ILE A 1171 -37.29 -76.09 85.57
N TYR A 1172 -37.98 -77.06 84.97
CA TYR A 1172 -38.93 -77.89 85.71
C TYR A 1172 -38.26 -78.76 86.77
N SER A 1173 -37.06 -79.26 86.49
CA SER A 1173 -36.27 -80.00 87.47
C SER A 1173 -35.88 -79.13 88.67
N GLU A 1174 -35.47 -77.88 88.45
CA GLU A 1174 -35.16 -76.91 89.52
C GLU A 1174 -36.40 -76.45 90.29
N MET A 1175 -37.58 -76.46 89.66
CA MET A 1175 -38.86 -76.18 90.31
C MET A 1175 -39.46 -77.39 91.05
N GLY A 1176 -38.90 -78.59 90.89
CA GLY A 1176 -39.40 -79.84 91.51
C GLY A 1176 -40.53 -80.55 90.74
N HIS A 1177 -40.84 -80.14 89.51
CA HIS A 1177 -41.84 -80.79 88.64
C HIS A 1177 -41.18 -81.87 87.77
N PHE A 1178 -40.84 -83.01 88.37
CA PHE A 1178 -40.02 -84.03 87.71
C PHE A 1178 -40.68 -84.70 86.51
N ASP A 1179 -42.00 -84.90 86.51
CA ASP A 1179 -42.72 -85.49 85.37
C ASP A 1179 -42.66 -84.62 84.12
N ASP A 1180 -42.87 -83.31 84.29
CA ASP A 1180 -42.74 -82.34 83.21
C ASP A 1180 -41.29 -82.21 82.74
N ALA A 1181 -40.33 -82.24 83.66
CA ALA A 1181 -38.90 -82.25 83.33
C ALA A 1181 -38.54 -83.48 82.46
N LEU A 1182 -38.97 -84.67 82.88
CA LEU A 1182 -38.73 -85.92 82.19
C LEU A 1182 -39.28 -85.90 80.77
N ARG A 1183 -40.54 -85.45 80.61
CA ARG A 1183 -41.18 -85.34 79.29
C ARG A 1183 -40.39 -84.44 78.34
N ASN A 1184 -39.94 -83.28 78.83
CA ASN A 1184 -39.14 -82.36 78.01
C ASN A 1184 -37.75 -82.92 77.69
N TYR A 1185 -37.10 -83.64 78.62
CA TYR A 1185 -35.83 -84.30 78.34
C TYR A 1185 -35.95 -85.45 77.33
N GLN A 1186 -37.05 -86.21 77.35
CA GLN A 1186 -37.32 -87.27 76.38
C GLN A 1186 -37.53 -86.71 74.96
N GLU A 1187 -38.32 -85.64 74.83
CA GLU A 1187 -38.50 -84.95 73.55
C GLU A 1187 -37.18 -84.35 73.02
N SER A 1188 -36.38 -83.76 73.91
CA SER A 1188 -35.04 -83.28 73.59
C SER A 1188 -34.13 -84.41 73.10
N LEU A 1189 -34.11 -85.55 73.80
CA LEU A 1189 -33.31 -86.72 73.47
C LEU A 1189 -33.68 -87.27 72.09
N HIS A 1190 -34.98 -87.44 71.83
CA HIS A 1190 -35.48 -87.96 70.56
C HIS A 1190 -35.10 -87.07 69.37
N ILE A 1191 -35.12 -85.74 69.53
CA ILE A 1191 -34.65 -84.83 68.48
C ILE A 1191 -33.13 -84.88 68.32
N TYR A 1192 -32.36 -84.98 69.42
CA TYR A 1192 -30.90 -85.07 69.34
C TYR A 1192 -30.40 -86.39 68.74
N GLU A 1193 -31.06 -87.52 69.00
CA GLU A 1193 -30.72 -88.82 68.42
C GLU A 1193 -30.95 -88.88 66.90
N ARG A 1194 -31.87 -88.08 66.37
CA ARG A 1194 -32.08 -87.92 64.91
C ARG A 1194 -31.03 -87.04 64.25
N THR A 1195 -30.40 -86.13 65.01
CA THR A 1195 -29.53 -85.08 64.48
C THR A 1195 -28.04 -85.38 64.67
N TYR A 1196 -27.68 -86.15 65.70
CA TYR A 1196 -26.29 -86.50 66.00
C TYR A 1196 -26.11 -88.02 66.20
N PRO A 1197 -24.91 -88.57 65.93
CA PRO A 1197 -24.60 -89.96 66.25
C PRO A 1197 -24.77 -90.23 67.75
N SER A 1198 -25.16 -91.44 68.13
CA SER A 1198 -25.44 -91.86 69.51
C SER A 1198 -24.29 -91.64 70.51
N THR A 1199 -23.05 -91.44 70.03
CA THR A 1199 -21.85 -91.16 70.82
C THR A 1199 -21.66 -89.67 71.16
N HIS A 1200 -22.51 -88.78 70.64
CA HIS A 1200 -22.38 -87.34 70.84
C HIS A 1200 -22.58 -86.92 72.31
N ALA A 1201 -21.71 -86.05 72.82
CA ALA A 1201 -21.64 -85.68 74.23
C ALA A 1201 -22.97 -85.12 74.79
N THR A 1202 -23.77 -84.43 73.97
CA THR A 1202 -25.07 -83.89 74.35
C THR A 1202 -26.12 -84.98 74.62
N ILE A 1203 -26.15 -86.05 73.82
CA ILE A 1203 -27.05 -87.21 74.03
C ILE A 1203 -26.71 -87.90 75.35
N ARG A 1204 -25.41 -88.07 75.64
CA ARG A 1204 -24.95 -88.64 76.92
C ARG A 1204 -25.39 -87.78 78.12
N ASN A 1205 -25.24 -86.45 78.01
CA ASN A 1205 -25.63 -85.51 79.05
C ASN A 1205 -27.15 -85.54 79.32
N ILE A 1206 -27.98 -85.58 78.26
CA ILE A 1206 -29.44 -85.64 78.41
C ILE A 1206 -29.89 -87.01 78.98
N ARG A 1207 -29.29 -88.12 78.54
CA ARG A 1207 -29.54 -89.44 79.16
C ARG A 1207 -29.18 -89.45 80.64
N GLN A 1208 -28.13 -88.73 81.04
CA GLN A 1208 -27.76 -88.57 82.44
C GLN A 1208 -28.78 -87.72 83.21
N LYS A 1209 -29.28 -86.63 82.63
CA LYS A 1209 -30.37 -85.83 83.21
C LYS A 1209 -31.65 -86.66 83.40
N ILE A 1210 -32.05 -87.46 82.40
CA ILE A 1210 -33.19 -88.39 82.48
C ILE A 1210 -33.02 -89.41 83.61
N ARG A 1211 -31.80 -89.96 83.77
CA ARG A 1211 -31.49 -90.87 84.88
C ARG A 1211 -31.56 -90.18 86.23
N ASN A 1212 -31.06 -88.95 86.33
CA ASN A 1212 -31.06 -88.19 87.59
C ASN A 1212 -32.47 -87.74 88.01
N THR A 1213 -33.41 -87.56 87.07
CA THR A 1213 -34.82 -87.31 87.37
C THR A 1213 -35.58 -88.57 87.81
N PHE A 1214 -35.03 -89.77 87.57
CA PHE A 1214 -35.55 -91.03 88.12
C PHE A 1214 -35.02 -91.21 89.55
N ILE A 1215 -35.72 -90.65 90.53
CA ILE A 1215 -35.61 -91.07 91.93
C ILE A 1215 -36.97 -91.63 92.34
N PRO A 1216 -37.14 -92.96 92.46
CA PRO A 1216 -38.30 -93.54 93.12
C PRO A 1216 -38.27 -93.17 94.59
N GLU A 1217 -39.41 -92.74 95.14
CA GLU A 1217 -39.65 -92.69 96.59
C GLU A 1217 -39.37 -94.07 97.20
N GLU A 1218 -38.21 -94.25 97.83
CA GLU A 1218 -38.01 -94.97 99.10
C GLU A 1218 -36.50 -95.07 99.42
N VAL A 1219 -36.13 -94.62 100.63
CA VAL A 1219 -34.85 -94.68 101.37
C VAL A 1219 -34.01 -93.37 101.43
N VAL A 1220 -34.40 -92.55 102.43
CA VAL A 1220 -33.71 -91.56 103.29
C VAL A 1220 -33.11 -90.29 102.68
#